data_AF-A0A2P7ALW9-F1
#
_entry.id   AF-A0A2P7ALW9-F1
#
_cell.length_a   1.000
_cell.length_b   1.000
_cell.length_c   1.000
_cell.angle_alpha   90.00
_cell.angle_beta   90.00
_cell.angle_gamma   90.00
#
_symmetry.space_group_name_H-M   'P 1'
#
loop_
_entity.id
_entity.type
_entity.pdbx_description
1 polymer ?
#
loop_
_entity_poly.entity_id
_entity_poly.type
_entity_poly.pdbx_seq_one_letter_code
_entity_poly.pdbx_strand_id
1 'polypeptide(L)'
;MEYNLGNLVASEAKDLTTGKDDNIFIAPIAGGLNFPQQPISPLATKGRFPIILFEHGMGDTGSYKGYDYLAQELASHGYVVLSIDADAANDVDENDGQARAQLILGTLDRLRQIDKNGQVNEDGDAGPLDALKGKLDFTRIGIMGHSRGGQGVSSAIKYDATRVGVSPNDLKEAVKADPDFFQSKFPDLAATVTPEVSYEAAVKEIPASIDEEKFKAAIVKYNGAFDASSIESMKATLISDPSAFDKAFPDLKTAIVPAVPAVPVVAPVPASLDDEKFNKAIDKYNLFYAAGRESVAPYDFKGAFMLAPMDNNGNLGVNNVPLANLLPQCDGDVNDLAGASSFDHNRYGATADIAPRYQIFVKGANHGYYNRVWGKDKDSTAYCDTPPVGSMRLTRSAQESNGLFLINSFMRYHVGGEQKFDAYWNGTAQLPDAVCESGVGPCDERVVLTVQKGSNRRKVIARFERDDSIERNERGGSIKFSDFNAIGRYPMVWGGGGALDISEPARLPGFAYDYNSGRGFQVVADHVELVWSSPNPSIVIDLKGLSARRMDSLTFRIGVVRPMGQEVLVTLTDGANRHATLTASDFSDALYNGPRKKGEGVPLKDHPDDVAFVGQAKGLLNMVAIPLAAFEGVDTNNLKELKLVFPKESGKVAITDIELQNLGRDKPAQKLAGK
;
A
#
# COMPACT_ATOMS: atom_id res chain seq x y z
N MET A 1 -16.75 -4.43 20.95
CA MET A 1 -16.42 -3.48 22.04
C MET A 1 -15.27 -2.59 21.60
N GLU A 2 -15.05 -1.42 22.20
CA GLU A 2 -13.86 -0.61 21.93
C GLU A 2 -12.72 -1.00 22.89
N TYR A 3 -11.48 -0.85 22.43
CA TYR A 3 -10.29 -1.08 23.24
C TYR A 3 -9.35 0.13 23.18
N ASN A 4 -8.58 0.32 24.24
CA ASN A 4 -7.41 1.18 24.29
C ASN A 4 -6.36 0.43 25.12
N LEU A 5 -5.22 0.11 24.50
CA LEU A 5 -4.15 -0.68 25.12
C LEU A 5 -2.93 0.17 25.50
N GLY A 6 -3.07 1.50 25.52
CA GLY A 6 -1.98 2.46 25.73
C GLY A 6 -1.46 3.02 24.41
N ASN A 7 -0.33 3.71 24.47
CA ASN A 7 0.26 4.39 23.32
C ASN A 7 1.59 3.78 22.93
N LEU A 8 1.70 3.38 21.66
CA LEU A 8 2.92 2.91 21.04
C LEU A 8 3.80 4.10 20.67
N VAL A 9 5.04 4.08 21.16
CA VAL A 9 6.14 4.93 20.69
C VAL A 9 6.87 4.15 19.60
N ALA A 10 6.83 4.67 18.38
CA ALA A 10 7.42 4.03 17.21
C ALA A 10 8.21 5.04 16.38
N SER A 11 9.00 4.52 15.44
CA SER A 11 9.71 5.33 14.47
C SER A 11 9.19 5.11 13.06
N GLU A 12 9.21 6.16 12.27
CA GLU A 12 9.06 6.13 10.83
C GLU A 12 10.38 6.53 10.17
N ALA A 13 10.88 5.69 9.27
CA ALA A 13 12.01 5.98 8.41
C ALA A 13 11.50 6.21 6.98
N LYS A 14 12.19 7.08 6.23
CA LYS A 14 11.95 7.21 4.78
C LYS A 14 12.37 5.94 4.01
N ASP A 15 13.28 5.16 4.57
CA ASP A 15 13.71 3.86 4.05
C ASP A 15 13.46 2.77 5.10
N LEU A 16 12.51 1.88 4.81
CA LEU A 16 12.15 0.71 5.62
C LEU A 16 13.34 -0.24 5.94
N THR A 17 14.50 -0.03 5.33
CA THR A 17 15.72 -0.84 5.50
C THR A 17 16.85 -0.14 6.27
N THR A 18 16.76 1.16 6.58
CA THR A 18 17.80 1.90 7.31
C THR A 18 17.21 2.71 8.47
N GLY A 19 17.84 2.62 9.66
CA GLY A 19 17.35 3.26 10.90
C GLY A 19 18.04 4.57 11.26
N LYS A 20 18.46 5.40 10.28
CA LYS A 20 19.27 6.62 10.53
C LYS A 20 18.51 7.94 10.38
N ASP A 21 17.33 7.93 9.77
CA ASP A 21 16.51 9.12 9.48
C ASP A 21 15.12 8.99 10.14
N ASP A 22 15.07 8.39 11.32
CA ASP A 22 13.86 7.95 12.01
C ASP A 22 13.18 9.10 12.76
N ASN A 23 11.94 9.43 12.39
CA ASN A 23 11.08 10.33 13.16
C ASN A 23 10.29 9.54 14.21
N ILE A 24 10.39 9.94 15.47
CA ILE A 24 9.63 9.31 16.56
C ILE A 24 8.20 9.88 16.56
N PHE A 25 7.22 8.98 16.58
CA PHE A 25 5.81 9.32 16.78
C PHE A 25 5.22 8.48 17.90
N ILE A 26 4.11 8.98 18.46
CA ILE A 26 3.33 8.27 19.48
C ILE A 26 1.92 8.10 18.95
N ALA A 27 1.45 6.85 18.93
CA ALA A 27 0.12 6.52 18.45
C ALA A 27 -0.62 5.57 19.40
N PRO A 28 -1.92 5.80 19.67
CA PRO A 28 -2.71 4.91 20.50
C PRO A 28 -2.88 3.55 19.82
N ILE A 29 -2.70 2.47 20.58
CA ILE A 29 -3.18 1.14 20.17
C ILE A 29 -4.62 1.02 20.64
N ALA A 30 -5.53 1.51 19.82
CA ALA A 30 -6.95 1.60 20.09
C ALA A 30 -7.79 1.15 18.88
N GLY A 31 -9.08 0.92 19.11
CA GLY A 31 -10.04 0.64 18.04
C GLY A 31 -11.15 -0.32 18.45
N GLY A 32 -11.69 -1.05 17.48
CA GLY A 32 -12.77 -2.02 17.66
C GLY A 32 -12.24 -3.43 17.89
N LEU A 33 -12.84 -4.16 18.84
CA LEU A 33 -12.53 -5.56 19.13
C LEU A 33 -13.81 -6.40 19.11
N ASN A 34 -13.76 -7.50 18.36
CA ASN A 34 -14.78 -8.54 18.33
C ASN A 34 -14.12 -9.89 18.62
N PHE A 35 -14.64 -10.64 19.59
CA PHE A 35 -14.16 -11.98 19.90
C PHE A 35 -15.32 -12.88 20.33
N PRO A 36 -15.24 -14.20 20.07
CA PRO A 36 -16.29 -15.14 20.44
C PRO A 36 -16.39 -15.28 21.97
N GLN A 37 -17.58 -15.07 22.52
CA GLN A 37 -17.89 -15.53 23.88
C GLN A 37 -18.31 -17.02 23.89
N GLN A 38 -19.03 -17.45 22.85
CA GLN A 38 -19.33 -18.85 22.52
C GLN A 38 -19.28 -19.01 21.00
N PRO A 39 -18.21 -19.57 20.42
CA PRO A 39 -18.07 -19.63 18.97
C PRO A 39 -19.01 -20.66 18.34
N ILE A 40 -19.57 -20.35 17.16
CA ILE A 40 -20.46 -21.26 16.41
C ILE A 40 -19.64 -22.35 15.68
N SER A 41 -18.38 -22.05 15.35
CA SER A 41 -17.49 -22.96 14.63
C SER A 41 -16.92 -24.08 15.52
N PRO A 42 -17.00 -25.36 15.10
CA PRO A 42 -16.38 -26.48 15.81
C PRO A 42 -14.86 -26.33 15.99
N LEU A 43 -14.17 -25.61 15.08
CA LEU A 43 -12.72 -25.34 15.16
C LEU A 43 -12.34 -24.45 16.35
N ALA A 44 -13.30 -23.69 16.89
CA ALA A 44 -13.08 -22.70 17.93
C ALA A 44 -13.39 -23.23 19.34
N THR A 45 -13.87 -24.47 19.46
CA THR A 45 -14.28 -25.08 20.74
C THR A 45 -13.16 -25.83 21.47
N LYS A 46 -11.92 -25.84 20.94
CA LYS A 46 -10.82 -26.70 21.43
C LYS A 46 -9.46 -26.02 21.61
N GLY A 47 -9.31 -24.70 21.43
CA GLY A 47 -7.99 -24.09 21.47
C GLY A 47 -7.96 -22.57 21.41
N ARG A 48 -6.74 -22.03 21.20
CA ARG A 48 -6.49 -20.60 21.00
C ARG A 48 -7.14 -20.13 19.68
N PHE A 49 -7.65 -18.92 19.67
CA PHE A 49 -8.35 -18.30 18.54
C PHE A 49 -7.37 -17.63 17.58
N PRO A 50 -7.48 -17.84 16.26
CA PRO A 50 -6.73 -17.04 15.28
C PRO A 50 -7.01 -15.55 15.46
N ILE A 51 -6.01 -14.74 15.09
CA ILE A 51 -6.06 -13.29 15.22
C ILE A 51 -6.23 -12.68 13.82
N ILE A 52 -7.15 -11.73 13.66
CA ILE A 52 -7.30 -10.95 12.45
C ILE A 52 -7.21 -9.47 12.81
N LEU A 53 -6.36 -8.71 12.12
CA LEU A 53 -6.25 -7.27 12.28
C LEU A 53 -6.73 -6.58 11.01
N PHE A 54 -7.61 -5.60 11.16
CA PHE A 54 -8.05 -4.68 10.11
C PHE A 54 -7.43 -3.32 10.37
N GLU A 55 -6.97 -2.66 9.31
CA GLU A 55 -6.46 -1.30 9.35
C GLU A 55 -7.14 -0.46 8.28
N HIS A 56 -7.80 0.63 8.67
CA HIS A 56 -8.38 1.57 7.72
C HIS A 56 -7.31 2.48 7.11
N GLY A 57 -7.61 3.08 5.97
CA GLY A 57 -6.78 4.12 5.37
C GLY A 57 -7.18 5.53 5.84
N MET A 58 -6.80 6.52 5.05
CA MET A 58 -7.19 7.92 5.27
C MET A 58 -8.71 8.06 5.20
N GLY A 59 -9.31 8.71 6.19
CA GLY A 59 -10.77 8.86 6.26
C GLY A 59 -11.21 9.67 7.48
N ASP A 60 -12.52 9.73 7.70
CA ASP A 60 -13.11 10.44 8.83
C ASP A 60 -12.80 9.76 10.17
N THR A 61 -12.90 10.51 11.27
CA THR A 61 -12.77 9.98 12.63
C THR A 61 -13.70 8.79 12.86
N GLY A 62 -13.16 7.72 13.43
CA GLY A 62 -13.91 6.49 13.71
C GLY A 62 -14.03 5.54 12.51
N SER A 63 -13.20 5.72 11.48
CA SER A 63 -13.11 4.84 10.30
C SER A 63 -13.02 3.34 10.64
N TYR A 64 -12.33 2.98 11.72
CA TYR A 64 -12.23 1.58 12.20
C TYR A 64 -13.59 0.92 12.49
N LYS A 65 -14.63 1.70 12.84
CA LYS A 65 -15.98 1.19 13.13
C LYS A 65 -16.69 0.67 11.88
N GLY A 66 -16.28 1.14 10.71
CA GLY A 66 -16.90 0.80 9.44
C GLY A 66 -16.81 -0.67 9.04
N TYR A 67 -15.88 -1.42 9.63
CA TYR A 67 -15.66 -2.84 9.37
C TYR A 67 -16.30 -3.76 10.41
N ASP A 68 -17.08 -3.23 11.36
CA ASP A 68 -17.65 -4.03 12.43
C ASP A 68 -18.50 -5.20 11.91
N TYR A 69 -19.17 -5.03 10.76
CA TYR A 69 -19.93 -6.10 10.12
C TYR A 69 -19.08 -7.28 9.63
N LEU A 70 -17.88 -7.00 9.10
CA LEU A 70 -16.91 -8.02 8.72
C LEU A 70 -16.33 -8.71 9.96
N ALA A 71 -16.00 -7.91 10.98
CA ALA A 71 -15.39 -8.36 12.22
C ALA A 71 -16.34 -9.23 13.06
N GLN A 72 -17.62 -8.87 13.17
CA GLN A 72 -18.65 -9.65 13.85
C GLN A 72 -18.87 -11.01 13.17
N GLU A 73 -18.93 -11.03 11.84
CA GLU A 73 -19.08 -12.28 11.09
C GLU A 73 -17.88 -13.20 11.35
N LEU A 74 -16.64 -12.71 11.21
CA LEU A 74 -15.45 -13.49 11.55
C LEU A 74 -15.45 -13.94 13.02
N ALA A 75 -15.74 -13.06 13.97
CA ALA A 75 -15.79 -13.42 15.38
C ALA A 75 -16.81 -14.54 15.67
N SER A 76 -17.97 -14.54 15.00
CA SER A 76 -18.97 -15.62 15.10
C SER A 76 -18.43 -16.99 14.66
N HIS A 77 -17.44 -17.02 13.75
CA HIS A 77 -16.73 -18.21 13.30
C HIS A 77 -15.47 -18.54 14.12
N GLY A 78 -15.21 -17.82 15.21
CA GLY A 78 -14.19 -18.18 16.20
C GLY A 78 -12.84 -17.47 16.03
N TYR A 79 -12.85 -16.21 15.62
CA TYR A 79 -11.66 -15.39 15.45
C TYR A 79 -11.65 -14.24 16.45
N VAL A 80 -10.48 -13.82 16.90
CA VAL A 80 -10.32 -12.54 17.61
C VAL A 80 -9.97 -11.50 16.56
N VAL A 81 -10.87 -10.56 16.35
CA VAL A 81 -10.77 -9.56 15.28
C VAL A 81 -10.62 -8.17 15.88
N LEU A 82 -9.54 -7.49 15.52
CA LEU A 82 -9.27 -6.11 15.89
C LEU A 82 -9.38 -5.24 14.64
N SER A 83 -10.03 -4.09 14.75
CA SER A 83 -10.02 -3.02 13.77
C SER A 83 -9.30 -1.84 14.39
N ILE A 84 -8.09 -1.56 13.93
CA ILE A 84 -7.18 -0.55 14.47
C ILE A 84 -7.68 0.84 14.07
N ASP A 85 -7.73 1.73 15.05
CA ASP A 85 -7.85 3.17 14.83
C ASP A 85 -6.49 3.72 14.37
N ALA A 86 -6.38 3.99 13.08
CA ALA A 86 -5.17 4.46 12.43
C ALA A 86 -5.14 5.99 12.25
N ASP A 87 -6.02 6.73 12.93
CA ASP A 87 -6.10 8.20 12.81
C ASP A 87 -4.75 8.87 13.15
N ALA A 88 -4.02 8.34 14.14
CA ALA A 88 -2.70 8.88 14.48
C ALA A 88 -1.63 8.65 13.39
N ALA A 89 -1.76 7.60 12.57
CA ALA A 89 -0.86 7.38 11.44
C ALA A 89 -1.17 8.32 10.25
N ASN A 90 -2.42 8.78 10.11
CA ASN A 90 -2.80 9.75 9.08
C ASN A 90 -2.06 11.09 9.22
N ASP A 91 -1.63 11.44 10.45
CA ASP A 91 -0.97 12.71 10.78
C ASP A 91 0.56 12.70 10.59
N VAL A 92 1.18 11.56 10.26
CA VAL A 92 2.66 11.41 10.27
C VAL A 92 3.29 11.89 8.94
N ASP A 93 2.95 11.26 7.82
CA ASP A 93 3.40 11.66 6.47
C ASP A 93 2.44 11.12 5.38
N GLU A 94 2.56 11.60 4.15
CA GLU A 94 1.85 11.08 2.97
C GLU A 94 2.29 9.65 2.60
N ASN A 95 3.45 9.20 3.11
CA ASN A 95 4.03 7.86 2.92
C ASN A 95 4.03 7.00 4.21
N ASP A 96 2.99 7.12 5.03
CA ASP A 96 2.78 6.49 6.35
C ASP A 96 2.80 4.94 6.43
N GLY A 97 3.27 4.23 5.39
CA GLY A 97 3.29 2.77 5.34
C GLY A 97 4.07 2.13 6.49
N GLN A 98 5.19 2.72 6.91
CA GLN A 98 5.94 2.23 8.07
C GLN A 98 5.19 2.50 9.38
N ALA A 99 4.63 3.69 9.55
CA ALA A 99 3.88 4.04 10.75
C ALA A 99 2.69 3.07 10.96
N ARG A 100 1.96 2.76 9.88
CA ARG A 100 0.89 1.76 9.84
C ARG A 100 1.37 0.35 10.12
N ALA A 101 2.49 -0.06 9.50
CA ALA A 101 3.12 -1.33 9.80
C ALA A 101 3.45 -1.47 11.30
N GLN A 102 3.98 -0.41 11.91
CA GLN A 102 4.26 -0.35 13.35
C GLN A 102 2.98 -0.45 14.19
N LEU A 103 1.85 0.15 13.77
CA LEU A 103 0.57 -0.04 14.43
C LEU A 103 0.11 -1.51 14.41
N ILE A 104 0.18 -2.18 13.26
CA ILE A 104 -0.15 -3.61 13.14
C ILE A 104 0.74 -4.46 14.07
N LEU A 105 2.06 -4.26 13.99
CA LEU A 105 3.03 -5.06 14.74
C LEU A 105 3.00 -4.76 16.25
N GLY A 106 2.90 -3.49 16.63
CA GLY A 106 2.76 -3.06 18.01
C GLY A 106 1.45 -3.54 18.64
N THR A 107 0.36 -3.60 17.87
CA THR A 107 -0.89 -4.22 18.32
C THR A 107 -0.70 -5.70 18.61
N LEU A 108 -0.02 -6.45 17.72
CA LEU A 108 0.29 -7.87 17.95
C LEU A 108 1.20 -8.09 19.16
N ASP A 109 2.20 -7.24 19.36
CA ASP A 109 3.09 -7.29 20.53
C ASP A 109 2.32 -7.06 21.83
N ARG A 110 1.39 -6.10 21.82
CA ARG A 110 0.52 -5.82 22.96
C ARG A 110 -0.46 -6.97 23.23
N LEU A 111 -1.00 -7.59 22.18
CA LEU A 111 -1.80 -8.80 22.31
C LEU A 111 -0.99 -9.97 22.88
N ARG A 112 0.30 -10.13 22.53
CA ARG A 112 1.17 -11.17 23.13
C ARG A 112 1.32 -10.95 24.63
N GLN A 113 1.46 -9.70 25.07
CA GLN A 113 1.53 -9.36 26.49
C GLN A 113 0.22 -9.74 27.20
N ILE A 114 -0.93 -9.39 26.61
CA ILE A 114 -2.25 -9.71 27.16
C ILE A 114 -2.49 -11.23 27.20
N ASP A 115 -2.14 -11.96 26.14
CA ASP A 115 -2.25 -13.41 26.10
C ASP A 115 -1.43 -14.06 27.22
N LYS A 116 -0.22 -13.55 27.49
CA LYS A 116 0.66 -14.10 28.52
C LYS A 116 0.22 -13.73 29.94
N ASN A 117 -0.10 -12.46 30.17
CA ASN A 117 -0.20 -11.90 31.52
C ASN A 117 -1.65 -11.60 31.94
N GLY A 118 -2.55 -11.41 30.99
CA GLY A 118 -3.84 -10.73 31.20
C GLY A 118 -3.75 -9.23 30.97
N GLN A 119 -4.88 -8.54 31.00
CA GLN A 119 -4.95 -7.08 30.96
C GLN A 119 -5.29 -6.57 32.36
N VAL A 120 -4.62 -5.50 32.79
CA VAL A 120 -5.00 -4.74 33.99
C VAL A 120 -5.32 -3.29 33.63
N ASN A 121 -6.21 -2.65 34.38
CA ASN A 121 -6.47 -1.22 34.30
C ASN A 121 -5.48 -0.43 35.19
N GLU A 122 -5.64 0.90 35.26
CA GLU A 122 -4.78 1.80 36.05
C GLU A 122 -4.82 1.49 37.56
N ASP A 123 -5.94 0.97 38.07
CA ASP A 123 -6.11 0.60 39.48
C ASP A 123 -5.53 -0.80 39.80
N GLY A 124 -5.05 -1.53 38.80
CA GLY A 124 -4.51 -2.89 38.92
C GLY A 124 -5.56 -4.01 38.87
N ASP A 125 -6.82 -3.68 38.62
CA ASP A 125 -7.91 -4.64 38.42
C ASP A 125 -7.91 -5.24 37.02
N ALA A 126 -8.56 -6.40 36.86
CA ALA A 126 -8.67 -7.06 35.56
C ALA A 126 -9.40 -6.18 34.53
N GLY A 127 -8.72 -5.89 33.42
CA GLY A 127 -9.26 -5.14 32.30
C GLY A 127 -10.18 -5.98 31.40
N PRO A 128 -10.92 -5.35 30.47
CA PRO A 128 -11.87 -6.05 29.61
C PRO A 128 -11.26 -7.16 28.72
N LEU A 129 -9.98 -7.04 28.34
CA LEU A 129 -9.26 -8.03 27.57
C LEU A 129 -8.56 -9.11 28.42
N ASP A 130 -8.68 -9.09 29.76
CA ASP A 130 -8.16 -10.18 30.60
C ASP A 130 -8.79 -11.54 30.23
N ALA A 131 -10.02 -11.50 29.72
CA ALA A 131 -10.71 -12.66 29.18
C ALA A 131 -9.98 -13.34 27.99
N LEU A 132 -9.00 -12.68 27.36
CA LEU A 132 -8.18 -13.24 26.27
C LEU A 132 -6.87 -13.89 26.74
N LYS A 133 -6.57 -13.86 28.05
CA LYS A 133 -5.40 -14.51 28.63
C LYS A 133 -5.35 -15.99 28.25
N GLY A 134 -4.27 -16.40 27.60
CA GLY A 134 -4.01 -17.76 27.11
C GLY A 134 -4.90 -18.20 25.94
N LYS A 135 -5.59 -17.28 25.26
CA LYS A 135 -6.58 -17.60 24.22
C LYS A 135 -6.18 -17.18 22.80
N LEU A 136 -5.08 -16.50 22.55
CA LEU A 136 -4.75 -15.93 21.23
C LEU A 136 -3.76 -16.78 20.44
N ASP A 137 -4.06 -17.23 19.23
CA ASP A 137 -3.18 -18.08 18.44
C ASP A 137 -2.27 -17.29 17.49
N PHE A 138 -1.05 -17.01 17.92
CA PHE A 138 -0.05 -16.31 17.11
C PHE A 138 0.55 -17.15 15.98
N THR A 139 0.16 -18.43 15.81
CA THR A 139 0.53 -19.23 14.63
C THR A 139 -0.45 -19.06 13.48
N ARG A 140 -1.59 -18.40 13.71
CA ARG A 140 -2.64 -18.14 12.73
C ARG A 140 -3.07 -16.67 12.79
N ILE A 141 -2.32 -15.83 12.09
CA ILE A 141 -2.55 -14.38 12.02
C ILE A 141 -2.96 -13.99 10.60
N GLY A 142 -4.07 -13.26 10.48
CA GLY A 142 -4.49 -12.58 9.25
C GLY A 142 -4.41 -11.07 9.39
N ILE A 143 -4.11 -10.37 8.31
CA ILE A 143 -4.11 -8.91 8.27
C ILE A 143 -4.87 -8.40 7.04
N MET A 144 -5.69 -7.38 7.21
CA MET A 144 -6.38 -6.69 6.13
C MET A 144 -6.22 -5.19 6.27
N GLY A 145 -6.04 -4.52 5.14
CA GLY A 145 -5.83 -3.08 5.08
C GLY A 145 -6.61 -2.47 3.92
N HIS A 146 -7.22 -1.31 4.15
CA HIS A 146 -7.95 -0.56 3.12
C HIS A 146 -7.19 0.71 2.73
N SER A 147 -7.01 1.02 1.45
CA SER A 147 -6.39 2.26 0.99
C SER A 147 -4.94 2.37 1.49
N ARG A 148 -4.58 3.44 2.20
CA ARG A 148 -3.29 3.52 2.92
C ARG A 148 -3.08 2.39 3.94
N GLY A 149 -4.14 1.87 4.56
CA GLY A 149 -4.04 0.67 5.40
C GLY A 149 -3.59 -0.57 4.62
N GLY A 150 -3.91 -0.65 3.33
CA GLY A 150 -3.37 -1.70 2.45
C GLY A 150 -1.86 -1.58 2.24
N GLN A 151 -1.34 -0.36 2.13
CA GLN A 151 0.11 -0.10 2.16
C GLN A 151 0.72 -0.45 3.53
N GLY A 152 -0.01 -0.24 4.62
CA GLY A 152 0.36 -0.71 5.97
C GLY A 152 0.52 -2.22 6.03
N VAL A 153 -0.38 -2.98 5.41
CA VAL A 153 -0.31 -4.46 5.33
C VAL A 153 0.94 -4.94 4.58
N SER A 154 1.21 -4.42 3.38
CA SER A 154 2.42 -4.79 2.63
C SER A 154 3.69 -4.42 3.40
N SER A 155 3.69 -3.24 4.03
CA SER A 155 4.80 -2.74 4.84
C SER A 155 5.01 -3.59 6.09
N ALA A 156 3.96 -4.02 6.78
CA ALA A 156 4.06 -4.90 7.95
C ALA A 156 4.75 -6.23 7.61
N ILE A 157 4.36 -6.88 6.51
CA ILE A 157 4.95 -8.15 6.07
C ILE A 157 6.46 -7.99 5.81
N LYS A 158 6.85 -6.89 5.17
CA LYS A 158 8.25 -6.63 4.81
C LYS A 158 9.07 -6.20 6.02
N TYR A 159 8.55 -5.26 6.78
CA TYR A 159 9.23 -4.62 7.89
C TYR A 159 9.41 -5.56 9.08
N ASP A 160 8.46 -6.46 9.35
CA ASP A 160 8.54 -7.38 10.49
C ASP A 160 9.81 -8.25 10.49
N ALA A 161 10.32 -8.61 9.32
CA ALA A 161 11.58 -9.35 9.18
C ALA A 161 12.84 -8.51 9.51
N THR A 162 12.75 -7.18 9.39
CA THR A 162 13.87 -6.23 9.55
C THR A 162 13.62 -5.20 10.65
N ARG A 163 12.54 -5.34 11.42
CA ARG A 163 12.02 -4.30 12.31
C ARG A 163 13.06 -3.83 13.31
N VAL A 164 13.14 -2.51 13.44
CA VAL A 164 14.03 -1.80 14.37
C VAL A 164 13.18 -1.33 15.54
N GLY A 165 13.66 -1.59 16.76
CA GLY A 165 12.97 -1.18 17.97
C GLY A 165 13.24 0.28 18.30
N VAL A 166 12.34 0.87 19.08
CA VAL A 166 12.53 2.19 19.69
C VAL A 166 12.85 2.01 21.17
N SER A 167 13.75 2.83 21.70
CA SER A 167 14.13 2.85 23.10
C SER A 167 13.61 4.10 23.82
N PRO A 168 13.56 4.09 25.17
CA PRO A 168 13.26 5.31 25.94
C PRO A 168 14.19 6.48 25.63
N ASN A 169 15.46 6.22 25.29
CA ASN A 169 16.41 7.28 24.95
C ASN A 169 16.08 7.93 23.62
N ASP A 170 15.59 7.18 22.64
CA ASP A 170 15.18 7.73 21.34
C ASP A 170 14.02 8.72 21.53
N LEU A 171 13.04 8.39 22.38
CA LEU A 171 11.97 9.32 22.74
C LEU A 171 12.50 10.55 23.49
N LYS A 172 13.44 10.40 24.41
CA LYS A 172 14.05 11.54 25.13
C LYS A 172 14.73 12.51 24.16
N GLU A 173 15.50 11.98 23.21
CA GLU A 173 16.17 12.82 22.21
C GLU A 173 15.18 13.49 21.25
N ALA A 174 14.11 12.79 20.83
CA ALA A 174 13.05 13.37 20.01
C ALA A 174 12.31 14.50 20.74
N VAL A 175 11.90 14.28 22.00
CA VAL A 175 11.20 15.30 22.81
C VAL A 175 12.09 16.50 23.08
N LYS A 176 13.40 16.31 23.32
CA LYS A 176 14.36 17.42 23.46
C LYS A 176 14.54 18.21 22.17
N ALA A 177 14.52 17.53 21.02
CA ALA A 177 14.73 18.15 19.72
C ALA A 177 13.53 19.00 19.28
N ASP A 178 12.31 18.55 19.55
CA ASP A 178 11.08 19.25 19.19
C ASP A 178 9.98 19.04 20.25
N PRO A 179 10.03 19.76 21.39
CA PRO A 179 9.01 19.64 22.43
C PRO A 179 7.63 20.15 21.97
N ASP A 180 7.58 21.08 21.01
CA ASP A 180 6.34 21.66 20.49
C ASP A 180 5.52 20.62 19.71
N PHE A 181 6.17 19.70 18.98
CA PHE A 181 5.52 18.56 18.35
C PHE A 181 4.67 17.74 19.34
N PHE A 182 5.18 17.54 20.56
CA PHE A 182 4.49 16.75 21.60
C PHE A 182 3.48 17.57 22.42
N GLN A 183 3.58 18.90 22.42
CA GLN A 183 2.83 19.77 23.33
C GLN A 183 1.30 19.62 23.23
N SER A 184 0.76 19.34 22.04
CA SER A 184 -0.68 19.27 21.80
C SER A 184 -1.33 17.98 22.32
N LYS A 185 -0.67 16.83 22.09
CA LYS A 185 -1.20 15.49 22.45
C LYS A 185 -0.58 14.94 23.75
N PHE A 186 0.65 15.36 24.10
CA PHE A 186 1.44 14.87 25.24
C PHE A 186 2.14 16.02 26.00
N PRO A 187 1.39 16.98 26.55
CA PRO A 187 1.97 18.18 27.21
C PRO A 187 2.90 17.86 28.38
N ASP A 188 2.70 16.75 29.11
CA ASP A 188 3.57 16.37 30.21
C ASP A 188 4.95 15.90 29.72
N LEU A 189 5.06 15.37 28.48
CA LEU A 189 6.34 15.04 27.86
C LEU A 189 7.07 16.32 27.43
N ALA A 190 6.39 17.24 26.76
CA ALA A 190 6.96 18.53 26.36
C ALA A 190 7.48 19.32 27.59
N ALA A 191 6.74 19.30 28.69
CA ALA A 191 7.11 19.96 29.95
C ALA A 191 8.32 19.33 30.68
N THR A 192 8.86 18.21 30.19
CA THR A 192 10.11 17.63 30.72
C THR A 192 11.34 18.39 30.25
N VAL A 193 11.23 19.13 29.13
CA VAL A 193 12.36 19.79 28.49
C VAL A 193 12.56 21.18 29.05
N THR A 194 13.79 21.46 29.47
CA THR A 194 14.27 22.84 29.63
C THR A 194 14.97 23.23 28.33
N PRO A 195 14.44 24.20 27.56
CA PRO A 195 14.95 24.53 26.23
C PRO A 195 16.37 25.10 26.28
N GLU A 196 17.06 25.03 25.13
CA GLU A 196 18.36 25.66 24.98
C GLU A 196 18.27 27.17 25.20
N VAL A 197 19.21 27.70 26.00
CA VAL A 197 19.34 29.14 26.18
C VAL A 197 20.54 29.59 25.35
N SER A 198 20.26 30.25 24.22
CA SER A 198 21.27 30.96 23.44
C SER A 198 21.28 32.44 23.82
N TYR A 199 22.48 32.99 24.02
CA TYR A 199 22.67 34.42 24.27
C TYR A 199 23.11 35.10 22.96
N GLU A 200 22.54 36.26 22.64
CA GLU A 200 22.96 37.03 21.45
C GLU A 200 24.45 37.45 21.53
N ALA A 201 25.08 37.51 20.36
CA ALA A 201 26.53 37.64 20.21
C ALA A 201 27.13 38.91 20.86
N ALA A 202 28.38 38.75 21.32
CA ALA A 202 29.22 39.78 21.91
C ALA A 202 29.12 41.16 21.23
N VAL A 203 29.04 42.23 22.04
CA VAL A 203 29.33 43.58 21.55
C VAL A 203 30.80 43.60 21.11
N LYS A 204 31.06 43.82 19.82
CA LYS A 204 32.43 44.05 19.32
C LYS A 204 33.02 45.26 20.04
N GLU A 205 34.29 45.18 20.39
CA GLU A 205 35.02 46.30 21.00
C GLU A 205 34.83 47.58 20.18
N ILE A 206 34.35 48.65 20.84
CA ILE A 206 34.28 49.97 20.25
C ILE A 206 35.53 50.72 20.73
N PRO A 207 36.51 51.01 19.86
CA PRO A 207 37.71 51.70 20.27
C PRO A 207 37.39 53.11 20.77
N ALA A 208 38.23 53.63 21.65
CA ALA A 208 38.11 55.02 22.11
C ALA A 208 38.17 55.97 20.90
N SER A 209 37.34 57.00 20.92
CA SER A 209 37.21 57.95 19.82
C SER A 209 37.10 59.37 20.33
N ILE A 210 37.12 60.36 19.43
CA ILE A 210 36.98 61.77 19.75
C ILE A 210 35.57 62.23 19.39
N ASP A 211 34.88 62.83 20.36
CA ASP A 211 33.68 63.63 20.16
C ASP A 211 34.07 64.92 19.44
N GLU A 212 33.87 64.95 18.12
CA GLU A 212 34.31 66.04 17.24
C GLU A 212 33.70 67.40 17.60
N GLU A 213 32.48 67.44 18.14
CA GLU A 213 31.85 68.70 18.53
C GLU A 213 32.50 69.25 19.80
N LYS A 214 32.70 68.42 20.82
CA LYS A 214 33.40 68.83 22.04
C LYS A 214 34.86 69.17 21.78
N PHE A 215 35.51 68.41 20.91
CA PHE A 215 36.89 68.67 20.52
C PHE A 215 37.02 70.01 19.81
N LYS A 216 36.15 70.32 18.83
CA LYS A 216 36.12 71.62 18.16
C LYS A 216 35.81 72.76 19.13
N ALA A 217 34.86 72.58 20.05
CA ALA A 217 34.54 73.58 21.06
C ALA A 217 35.73 73.86 22.00
N ALA A 218 36.48 72.82 22.40
CA ALA A 218 37.68 72.96 23.20
C ALA A 218 38.81 73.67 22.43
N ILE A 219 39.03 73.33 21.15
CA ILE A 219 40.05 73.99 20.31
C ILE A 219 39.71 75.48 20.10
N VAL A 220 38.45 75.82 19.85
CA VAL A 220 37.99 77.22 19.69
C VAL A 220 38.25 78.06 20.96
N LYS A 221 38.11 77.44 22.15
CA LYS A 221 38.38 78.10 23.45
C LYS A 221 39.85 78.51 23.61
N TYR A 222 40.78 77.86 22.92
CA TYR A 222 42.23 78.13 22.97
C TYR A 222 42.75 78.92 21.75
N ASN A 223 41.86 79.73 21.16
CA ASN A 223 42.01 80.58 19.97
C ASN A 223 43.48 80.91 19.56
N GLY A 224 43.95 80.26 18.49
CA GLY A 224 45.26 80.52 17.85
C GLY A 224 46.44 79.69 18.36
N ALA A 225 46.25 78.77 19.30
CA ALA A 225 47.33 77.95 19.87
C ALA A 225 47.79 76.75 19.00
N PHE A 226 47.06 76.41 17.93
CA PHE A 226 47.33 75.23 17.11
C PHE A 226 47.20 75.54 15.61
N ASP A 227 48.08 74.98 14.79
CA ASP A 227 47.92 74.95 13.33
C ASP A 227 47.08 73.74 12.89
N ALA A 228 46.52 73.79 11.67
CA ALA A 228 45.61 72.76 11.17
C ALA A 228 46.25 71.37 11.05
N SER A 229 47.56 71.29 10.80
CA SER A 229 48.32 70.02 10.76
C SER A 229 48.47 69.38 12.14
N SER A 230 48.58 70.20 13.18
CA SER A 230 48.74 69.74 14.57
C SER A 230 47.45 69.12 15.11
N ILE A 231 46.28 69.65 14.72
CA ILE A 231 44.97 69.25 15.25
C ILE A 231 44.66 67.76 15.01
N GLU A 232 44.95 67.22 13.83
CA GLU A 232 44.69 65.80 13.54
C GLU A 232 45.65 64.86 14.29
N SER A 233 46.93 65.24 14.43
CA SER A 233 47.90 64.47 15.22
C SER A 233 47.57 64.46 16.73
N MET A 234 46.95 65.54 17.22
CA MET A 234 46.52 65.65 18.60
C MET A 234 45.36 64.71 18.94
N LYS A 235 44.42 64.45 18.02
CA LYS A 235 43.33 63.50 18.23
C LYS A 235 43.86 62.08 18.47
N ALA A 236 44.80 61.63 17.65
CA ALA A 236 45.44 60.33 17.81
C ALA A 236 46.25 60.24 19.11
N THR A 237 46.92 61.33 19.49
CA THR A 237 47.65 61.42 20.77
C THR A 237 46.70 61.39 21.96
N LEU A 238 45.56 62.07 21.91
CA LEU A 238 44.54 62.06 22.97
C LEU A 238 43.89 60.70 23.16
N ILE A 239 43.67 59.95 22.07
CA ILE A 239 43.15 58.58 22.15
C ILE A 239 44.17 57.64 22.81
N SER A 240 45.47 57.80 22.54
CA SER A 240 46.53 56.91 23.05
C SER A 240 47.07 57.30 24.43
N ASP A 241 47.06 58.60 24.76
CA ASP A 241 47.38 59.16 26.08
C ASP A 241 46.42 60.32 26.39
N PRO A 242 45.29 60.04 27.06
CA PRO A 242 44.29 61.03 27.44
C PRO A 242 44.82 62.19 28.30
N SER A 243 45.99 62.03 28.92
CA SER A 243 46.59 63.00 29.83
C SER A 243 47.62 63.90 29.17
N ALA A 244 47.99 63.64 27.92
CA ALA A 244 49.09 64.28 27.21
C ALA A 244 49.03 65.82 27.22
N PHE A 245 47.81 66.38 27.28
CA PHE A 245 47.57 67.83 27.22
C PHE A 245 46.99 68.43 28.50
N ASP A 246 46.77 67.64 29.56
CA ASP A 246 46.00 68.07 30.74
C ASP A 246 46.56 69.32 31.45
N LYS A 247 47.88 69.50 31.43
CA LYS A 247 48.52 70.67 32.05
C LYS A 247 48.31 71.97 31.29
N ALA A 248 48.21 71.91 29.97
CA ALA A 248 48.15 73.09 29.11
C ALA A 248 46.73 73.34 28.57
N PHE A 249 45.99 72.26 28.27
CA PHE A 249 44.69 72.28 27.59
C PHE A 249 43.74 71.24 28.22
N PRO A 250 43.34 71.43 29.49
CA PRO A 250 42.58 70.45 30.26
C PRO A 250 41.18 70.14 29.72
N ASP A 251 40.62 71.00 28.86
CA ASP A 251 39.31 70.76 28.27
C ASP A 251 39.35 69.69 27.15
N LEU A 252 40.52 69.41 26.56
CA LEU A 252 40.64 68.46 25.44
C LEU A 252 40.31 67.01 25.84
N LYS A 253 40.65 66.58 27.06
CA LYS A 253 40.32 65.22 27.52
C LYS A 253 38.81 64.96 27.60
N THR A 254 38.01 66.01 27.76
CA THR A 254 36.55 65.90 27.87
C THR A 254 35.89 65.52 26.54
N ALA A 255 36.65 65.63 25.44
CA ALA A 255 36.23 65.19 24.13
C ALA A 255 36.53 63.71 23.85
N ILE A 256 37.21 63.00 24.76
CA ILE A 256 37.48 61.57 24.56
C ILE A 256 36.24 60.78 24.94
N VAL A 257 35.74 60.00 23.98
CA VAL A 257 34.77 58.93 24.24
C VAL A 257 35.58 57.67 24.55
N PRO A 258 35.51 57.15 25.78
CA PRO A 258 36.31 55.99 26.19
C PRO A 258 35.92 54.74 25.41
N ALA A 259 36.87 53.81 25.26
CA ALA A 259 36.62 52.53 24.63
C ALA A 259 35.57 51.73 25.42
N VAL A 260 34.71 51.00 24.70
CA VAL A 260 33.77 50.05 25.31
C VAL A 260 34.36 48.65 25.13
N PRO A 261 34.74 47.96 26.22
CA PRO A 261 35.34 46.62 26.13
C PRO A 261 34.31 45.60 25.62
N ALA A 262 34.79 44.58 24.91
CA ALA A 262 33.95 43.47 24.45
C ALA A 262 33.40 42.68 25.64
N VAL A 263 32.13 42.26 25.55
CA VAL A 263 31.51 41.36 26.51
C VAL A 263 31.74 39.90 26.06
N PRO A 264 32.18 38.98 26.93
CA PRO A 264 32.43 37.59 26.54
C PRO A 264 31.15 36.89 26.05
N VAL A 265 31.29 36.06 25.02
CA VAL A 265 30.22 35.17 24.55
C VAL A 265 29.92 34.16 25.66
N VAL A 266 28.69 34.17 26.20
CA VAL A 266 28.22 33.13 27.11
C VAL A 266 27.95 31.87 26.28
N ALA A 267 28.56 30.75 26.65
CA ALA A 267 28.34 29.48 25.95
C ALA A 267 26.85 29.10 26.03
N PRO A 268 26.22 28.63 24.94
CA PRO A 268 24.85 28.17 24.98
C PRO A 268 24.71 27.04 25.99
N VAL A 269 23.63 27.05 26.78
CA VAL A 269 23.27 25.94 27.66
C VAL A 269 22.36 25.02 26.84
N PRO A 270 22.81 23.81 26.47
CA PRO A 270 22.01 22.92 25.63
C PRO A 270 20.73 22.50 26.33
N ALA A 271 19.71 22.13 25.56
CA ALA A 271 18.45 21.62 26.09
C ALA A 271 18.69 20.40 27.00
N SER A 272 17.97 20.35 28.13
CA SER A 272 18.04 19.26 29.11
C SER A 272 16.66 18.69 29.40
N LEU A 273 16.60 17.47 29.94
CA LEU A 273 15.36 16.74 30.20
C LEU A 273 15.29 16.25 31.64
N ASP A 274 14.14 16.43 32.29
CA ASP A 274 13.84 15.97 33.66
C ASP A 274 13.37 14.50 33.64
N ASP A 275 14.24 13.59 34.06
CA ASP A 275 13.98 12.14 34.05
C ASP A 275 12.83 11.70 34.96
N GLU A 276 12.60 12.38 36.09
CA GLU A 276 11.53 12.01 37.02
C GLU A 276 10.17 12.37 36.41
N LYS A 277 10.05 13.57 35.83
CA LYS A 277 8.84 13.99 35.10
C LYS A 277 8.62 13.13 33.86
N PHE A 278 9.69 12.78 33.15
CA PHE A 278 9.62 11.89 31.99
C PHE A 278 9.03 10.53 32.36
N ASN A 279 9.55 9.87 33.40
CA ASN A 279 9.02 8.58 33.84
C ASN A 279 7.56 8.67 34.29
N LYS A 280 7.16 9.75 34.99
CA LYS A 280 5.75 9.98 35.33
C LYS A 280 4.87 10.15 34.09
N ALA A 281 5.38 10.79 33.04
CA ALA A 281 4.67 10.93 31.77
C ALA A 281 4.54 9.57 31.04
N ILE A 282 5.58 8.73 31.07
CA ILE A 282 5.53 7.35 30.53
C ILE A 282 4.38 6.57 31.17
N ASP A 283 4.30 6.57 32.50
CA ASP A 283 3.25 5.85 33.24
C ASP A 283 1.87 6.45 32.98
N LYS A 284 1.75 7.78 33.05
CA LYS A 284 0.49 8.52 32.83
C LYS A 284 -0.12 8.24 31.47
N TYR A 285 0.69 8.20 30.42
CA TYR A 285 0.22 7.97 29.06
C TYR A 285 0.27 6.49 28.66
N ASN A 286 0.65 5.58 29.56
CA ASN A 286 0.81 4.15 29.29
C ASN A 286 1.64 3.93 28.01
N LEU A 287 2.80 4.58 27.96
CA LEU A 287 3.70 4.51 26.80
C LEU A 287 4.45 3.19 26.79
N PHE A 288 4.51 2.56 25.62
CA PHE A 288 5.37 1.41 25.38
C PHE A 288 6.03 1.53 24.02
N TYR A 289 7.14 0.84 23.82
CA TYR A 289 8.01 1.07 22.68
C TYR A 289 7.88 -0.05 21.66
N ALA A 290 7.94 0.31 20.37
CA ALA A 290 8.06 -0.64 19.28
C ALA A 290 9.27 -1.55 19.52
N ALA A 291 9.05 -2.86 19.49
CA ALA A 291 10.12 -3.82 19.76
C ALA A 291 10.92 -4.13 18.48
N GLY A 292 12.24 -4.26 18.58
CA GLY A 292 13.06 -4.68 17.45
C GLY A 292 13.12 -6.21 17.30
N ARG A 293 13.63 -6.68 16.16
CA ARG A 293 13.74 -8.12 15.84
C ARG A 293 14.61 -8.90 16.84
N GLU A 294 15.48 -8.22 17.57
CA GLU A 294 16.32 -8.79 18.63
C GLU A 294 15.52 -9.19 19.88
N SER A 295 14.35 -8.56 20.11
CA SER A 295 13.50 -8.82 21.26
C SER A 295 12.25 -9.63 20.92
N VAL A 296 11.80 -9.59 19.66
CA VAL A 296 10.59 -10.26 19.20
C VAL A 296 10.84 -10.94 17.86
N ALA A 297 10.57 -12.25 17.80
CA ALA A 297 10.63 -12.99 16.54
C ALA A 297 9.52 -12.53 15.57
N PRO A 298 9.82 -12.47 14.26
CA PRO A 298 8.83 -12.15 13.24
C PRO A 298 7.58 -13.02 13.33
N TYR A 299 6.45 -12.42 13.02
CA TYR A 299 5.16 -13.06 12.87
C TYR A 299 5.06 -13.81 11.55
N ASP A 300 4.41 -14.97 11.61
CA ASP A 300 4.12 -15.81 10.45
C ASP A 300 2.67 -15.55 10.00
N PHE A 301 2.50 -14.56 9.11
CA PHE A 301 1.20 -14.19 8.57
C PHE A 301 0.65 -15.29 7.65
N LYS A 302 -0.57 -15.75 7.94
CA LYS A 302 -1.26 -16.80 7.18
C LYS A 302 -2.13 -16.27 6.05
N GLY A 303 -2.46 -14.98 6.06
CA GLY A 303 -3.15 -14.34 4.94
C GLY A 303 -3.11 -12.82 5.07
N ALA A 304 -2.92 -12.15 3.93
CA ALA A 304 -2.92 -10.70 3.81
C ALA A 304 -3.93 -10.26 2.75
N PHE A 305 -4.84 -9.36 3.10
CA PHE A 305 -5.86 -8.84 2.19
C PHE A 305 -5.75 -7.32 2.07
N MET A 306 -5.43 -6.83 0.88
CA MET A 306 -5.30 -5.42 0.58
C MET A 306 -6.52 -4.97 -0.23
N LEU A 307 -7.35 -4.14 0.37
CA LEU A 307 -8.56 -3.58 -0.22
C LEU A 307 -8.25 -2.18 -0.76
N ALA A 308 -8.47 -1.96 -2.05
CA ALA A 308 -8.20 -0.69 -2.73
C ALA A 308 -6.85 -0.04 -2.34
N PRO A 309 -5.73 -0.79 -2.30
CA PRO A 309 -4.53 -0.30 -1.64
C PRO A 309 -3.81 0.78 -2.45
N MET A 310 -3.17 1.71 -1.75
CA MET A 310 -2.12 2.55 -2.34
C MET A 310 -0.84 1.74 -2.57
N ASP A 311 -0.03 2.18 -3.53
CA ASP A 311 1.27 1.60 -3.84
C ASP A 311 2.35 2.67 -4.12
N ASN A 312 2.72 3.43 -3.09
CA ASN A 312 3.68 4.53 -3.23
C ASN A 312 5.13 4.04 -3.42
N ASN A 313 5.44 2.82 -2.96
CA ASN A 313 6.80 2.27 -2.94
C ASN A 313 6.99 1.07 -3.89
N GLY A 314 6.02 0.77 -4.74
CA GLY A 314 6.00 -0.36 -5.67
C GLY A 314 5.73 -1.72 -5.01
N ASN A 315 5.49 -1.74 -3.68
CA ASN A 315 5.13 -2.92 -2.89
C ASN A 315 5.91 -4.18 -3.27
N LEU A 316 7.23 -4.08 -3.42
CA LEU A 316 8.09 -5.20 -3.82
C LEU A 316 8.40 -6.14 -2.65
N GLY A 317 8.53 -7.44 -2.94
CA GLY A 317 9.12 -8.41 -2.02
C GLY A 317 8.18 -8.95 -0.95
N VAL A 318 6.86 -8.86 -1.16
CA VAL A 318 5.88 -9.53 -0.31
C VAL A 318 5.92 -11.03 -0.63
N ASN A 319 6.51 -11.82 0.27
CA ASN A 319 6.78 -13.24 0.07
C ASN A 319 6.22 -14.10 1.22
N ASN A 320 5.98 -15.39 0.93
CA ASN A 320 5.60 -16.43 1.90
C ASN A 320 4.26 -16.22 2.62
N VAL A 321 3.43 -15.29 2.15
CA VAL A 321 2.07 -15.04 2.67
C VAL A 321 1.09 -15.03 1.51
N PRO A 322 -0.04 -15.77 1.58
CA PRO A 322 -1.12 -15.61 0.63
C PRO A 322 -1.59 -14.15 0.61
N LEU A 323 -1.58 -13.51 -0.56
CA LEU A 323 -1.88 -12.08 -0.71
C LEU A 323 -3.02 -11.87 -1.70
N ALA A 324 -4.07 -11.15 -1.28
CA ALA A 324 -5.16 -10.74 -2.14
C ALA A 324 -5.24 -9.22 -2.30
N ASN A 325 -5.39 -8.75 -3.54
CA ASN A 325 -5.59 -7.36 -3.90
C ASN A 325 -6.98 -7.16 -4.48
N LEU A 326 -7.87 -6.50 -3.75
CA LEU A 326 -9.19 -6.11 -4.27
C LEU A 326 -9.12 -4.72 -4.86
N LEU A 327 -9.49 -4.59 -6.13
CA LEU A 327 -9.41 -3.35 -6.90
C LEU A 327 -10.83 -2.96 -7.37
N PRO A 328 -11.42 -1.89 -6.79
CA PRO A 328 -12.72 -1.39 -7.23
C PRO A 328 -12.58 -0.63 -8.55
N GLN A 329 -13.36 -0.97 -9.58
CA GLN A 329 -13.24 -0.31 -10.90
C GLN A 329 -13.61 1.19 -10.87
N CYS A 330 -14.54 1.57 -10.01
CA CYS A 330 -15.02 2.95 -9.80
C CYS A 330 -14.41 3.58 -8.55
N ASP A 331 -13.18 3.19 -8.20
CA ASP A 331 -12.42 3.79 -7.11
C ASP A 331 -12.07 5.24 -7.44
N GLY A 332 -12.67 6.19 -6.71
CA GLY A 332 -12.42 7.62 -6.89
C GLY A 332 -11.18 8.13 -6.16
N ASP A 333 -10.74 7.45 -5.11
CA ASP A 333 -9.68 7.94 -4.21
C ASP A 333 -8.30 7.42 -4.64
N VAL A 334 -8.22 6.14 -5.03
CA VAL A 334 -7.05 5.53 -5.69
C VAL A 334 -7.39 5.39 -7.17
N ASN A 335 -7.48 6.55 -7.82
CA ASN A 335 -8.05 6.66 -9.15
C ASN A 335 -7.26 5.90 -10.23
N ASP A 336 -5.98 5.62 -10.01
CA ASP A 336 -5.06 4.88 -10.88
C ASP A 336 -5.03 3.38 -10.62
N LEU A 337 -5.77 2.89 -9.61
CA LEU A 337 -5.72 1.51 -9.14
C LEU A 337 -4.29 1.05 -8.83
N ALA A 338 -3.48 1.90 -8.16
CA ALA A 338 -2.08 1.62 -7.82
C ALA A 338 -1.83 0.22 -7.24
N GLY A 339 -2.78 -0.32 -6.47
CA GLY A 339 -2.74 -1.70 -5.97
C GLY A 339 -2.62 -2.82 -7.01
N ALA A 340 -2.93 -2.56 -8.28
CA ALA A 340 -2.68 -3.50 -9.38
C ALA A 340 -1.20 -3.82 -9.52
N SER A 341 -0.34 -2.82 -9.31
CA SER A 341 1.11 -2.96 -9.32
C SER A 341 1.58 -3.91 -8.21
N SER A 342 0.92 -3.88 -7.05
CA SER A 342 1.23 -4.77 -5.94
C SER A 342 0.97 -6.24 -6.27
N PHE A 343 -0.07 -6.56 -7.05
CA PHE A 343 -0.24 -7.91 -7.59
C PHE A 343 0.84 -8.21 -8.64
N ASP A 344 1.00 -7.33 -9.63
CA ASP A 344 1.89 -7.57 -10.76
C ASP A 344 3.34 -7.82 -10.32
N HIS A 345 3.89 -7.01 -9.41
CA HIS A 345 5.25 -7.18 -8.90
C HIS A 345 5.46 -8.45 -8.07
N ASN A 346 4.42 -8.96 -7.41
CA ASN A 346 4.55 -10.09 -6.48
C ASN A 346 3.99 -11.42 -7.01
N ARG A 347 3.43 -11.44 -8.23
CA ARG A 347 2.86 -12.66 -8.83
C ARG A 347 3.90 -13.77 -9.04
N TYR A 348 5.17 -13.39 -9.23
CA TYR A 348 6.31 -14.30 -9.18
C TYR A 348 7.20 -13.96 -7.98
N GLY A 349 7.07 -14.73 -6.90
CA GLY A 349 7.99 -14.70 -5.77
C GLY A 349 9.25 -15.55 -5.99
N ALA A 350 10.13 -15.55 -4.98
CA ALA A 350 11.29 -16.44 -4.95
C ALA A 350 10.87 -17.93 -5.08
N THR A 351 11.77 -18.81 -5.50
CA THR A 351 11.42 -20.24 -5.73
C THR A 351 10.85 -20.92 -4.48
N ALA A 352 11.30 -20.53 -3.29
CA ALA A 352 10.81 -21.04 -2.00
C ALA A 352 9.42 -20.51 -1.62
N ASP A 353 9.00 -19.40 -2.22
CA ASP A 353 7.68 -18.84 -2.03
C ASP A 353 6.64 -19.61 -2.84
N ILE A 354 5.83 -20.37 -2.11
CA ILE A 354 4.75 -21.16 -2.65
C ILE A 354 3.37 -20.54 -2.38
N ALA A 355 3.33 -19.37 -1.73
CA ALA A 355 2.07 -18.73 -1.40
C ALA A 355 1.37 -18.22 -2.68
N PRO A 356 0.05 -18.39 -2.80
CA PRO A 356 -0.69 -17.86 -3.95
C PRO A 356 -0.81 -16.33 -3.88
N ARG A 357 -1.06 -15.73 -5.04
CA ARG A 357 -1.42 -14.31 -5.19
C ARG A 357 -2.77 -14.19 -5.85
N TYR A 358 -3.54 -13.20 -5.44
CA TYR A 358 -4.87 -12.94 -5.95
C TYR A 358 -5.03 -11.48 -6.37
N GLN A 359 -5.62 -11.26 -7.54
CA GLN A 359 -6.18 -9.97 -7.94
C GLN A 359 -7.68 -10.16 -8.09
N ILE A 360 -8.45 -9.30 -7.44
CA ILE A 360 -9.91 -9.34 -7.42
C ILE A 360 -10.39 -8.01 -7.99
N PHE A 361 -10.81 -8.02 -9.25
CA PHE A 361 -11.30 -6.81 -9.90
C PHE A 361 -12.83 -6.75 -9.79
N VAL A 362 -13.33 -5.77 -9.04
CA VAL A 362 -14.77 -5.64 -8.79
C VAL A 362 -15.34 -4.51 -9.65
N LYS A 363 -16.03 -4.90 -10.72
CA LYS A 363 -16.62 -3.98 -11.70
C LYS A 363 -17.77 -3.20 -11.07
N GLY A 364 -17.67 -1.88 -11.10
CA GLY A 364 -18.66 -0.98 -10.51
C GLY A 364 -18.52 -0.71 -9.01
N ALA A 365 -17.65 -1.43 -8.29
CA ALA A 365 -17.38 -1.11 -6.89
C ALA A 365 -16.53 0.17 -6.78
N ASN A 366 -16.63 0.80 -5.63
CA ASN A 366 -15.95 2.05 -5.33
C ASN A 366 -15.04 1.91 -4.13
N HIS A 367 -14.36 2.99 -3.76
CA HIS A 367 -13.48 3.02 -2.61
C HIS A 367 -14.28 2.85 -1.30
N GLY A 368 -15.28 3.71 -1.11
CA GLY A 368 -15.90 3.91 0.20
C GLY A 368 -16.81 2.79 0.72
N TYR A 369 -17.58 2.08 -0.14
CA TYR A 369 -18.75 1.34 0.35
C TYR A 369 -18.44 0.05 1.11
N TYR A 370 -17.20 -0.42 1.11
CA TYR A 370 -16.74 -1.51 1.99
C TYR A 370 -16.61 -1.06 3.46
N ASN A 371 -16.58 0.25 3.72
CA ASN A 371 -16.57 0.84 5.05
C ASN A 371 -17.92 1.54 5.32
N ARG A 372 -18.61 1.16 6.41
CA ARG A 372 -19.93 1.71 6.76
C ARG A 372 -19.91 3.16 7.26
N VAL A 373 -18.74 3.69 7.63
CA VAL A 373 -18.56 5.09 8.02
C VAL A 373 -18.35 5.96 6.77
N TRP A 374 -17.60 5.46 5.79
CA TRP A 374 -17.24 6.23 4.60
C TRP A 374 -18.42 6.40 3.66
N GLY A 375 -18.50 7.57 3.02
CA GLY A 375 -19.58 7.93 2.09
C GLY A 375 -19.36 7.44 0.66
N LYS A 376 -20.02 8.12 -0.28
CA LYS A 376 -19.69 8.03 -1.70
C LYS A 376 -18.35 8.74 -1.93
N ASP A 377 -17.45 8.10 -2.65
CA ASP A 377 -16.21 8.69 -3.17
C ASP A 377 -16.47 9.50 -4.44
N LYS A 378 -15.65 10.51 -4.69
CA LYS A 378 -15.82 11.41 -5.84
C LYS A 378 -15.11 10.85 -7.08
N ASP A 379 -15.58 9.74 -7.64
CA ASP A 379 -15.24 9.41 -9.02
C ASP A 379 -15.98 10.39 -9.95
N SER A 380 -15.25 11.15 -10.76
CA SER A 380 -15.79 12.23 -11.61
C SER A 380 -16.50 11.73 -12.88
N THR A 381 -16.60 10.41 -13.08
CA THR A 381 -17.18 9.84 -14.29
C THR A 381 -18.69 9.61 -14.16
N ALA A 382 -19.44 10.04 -15.18
CA ALA A 382 -20.91 9.91 -15.22
C ALA A 382 -21.42 8.45 -15.10
N TYR A 383 -20.59 7.44 -15.40
CA TYR A 383 -20.95 6.02 -15.31
C TYR A 383 -20.58 5.36 -13.97
N CYS A 384 -19.64 5.93 -13.21
CA CYS A 384 -19.39 5.59 -11.81
C CYS A 384 -20.20 6.47 -10.84
N ASP A 385 -20.85 7.49 -11.37
CA ASP A 385 -21.88 8.27 -10.68
C ASP A 385 -23.18 7.48 -10.44
N THR A 386 -23.96 7.99 -9.49
CA THR A 386 -25.12 7.33 -8.87
C THR A 386 -26.11 6.84 -9.94
N PRO A 387 -26.69 5.63 -9.82
CA PRO A 387 -27.43 5.02 -10.93
C PRO A 387 -28.67 5.83 -11.34
N PRO A 388 -28.96 5.89 -12.64
CA PRO A 388 -30.20 5.34 -13.14
C PRO A 388 -29.95 3.91 -13.67
N VAL A 389 -31.04 3.19 -13.94
CA VAL A 389 -31.03 1.86 -14.55
C VAL A 389 -30.07 1.83 -15.75
N GLY A 390 -29.05 0.97 -15.70
CA GLY A 390 -28.00 0.85 -16.73
C GLY A 390 -26.58 1.30 -16.30
N SER A 391 -26.42 1.90 -15.12
CA SER A 391 -25.11 2.30 -14.56
C SER A 391 -24.17 1.11 -14.28
N MET A 392 -22.85 1.35 -14.36
CA MET A 392 -21.84 0.37 -13.93
C MET A 392 -21.77 0.27 -12.40
N ARG A 393 -22.17 1.31 -11.66
CA ARG A 393 -22.01 1.42 -10.20
C ARG A 393 -22.75 0.34 -9.42
N LEU A 394 -22.03 -0.34 -8.52
CA LEU A 394 -22.61 -1.26 -7.53
C LEU A 394 -23.18 -0.48 -6.34
N THR A 395 -24.34 -0.92 -5.86
CA THR A 395 -24.94 -0.37 -4.63
C THR A 395 -24.09 -0.70 -3.40
N ARG A 396 -24.24 0.08 -2.33
CA ARG A 396 -23.56 -0.18 -1.04
C ARG A 396 -23.85 -1.59 -0.53
N SER A 397 -25.11 -2.00 -0.53
CA SER A 397 -25.51 -3.33 -0.05
C SER A 397 -24.82 -4.46 -0.83
N ALA A 398 -24.69 -4.32 -2.16
CA ALA A 398 -23.97 -5.28 -2.99
C ALA A 398 -22.47 -5.31 -2.66
N GLN A 399 -21.83 -4.15 -2.45
CA GLN A 399 -20.42 -4.09 -2.07
C GLN A 399 -20.16 -4.65 -0.66
N GLU A 400 -21.04 -4.39 0.32
CA GLU A 400 -20.96 -5.00 1.65
C GLU A 400 -21.14 -6.52 1.59
N SER A 401 -22.06 -7.01 0.77
CA SER A 401 -22.28 -8.46 0.56
C SER A 401 -21.07 -9.12 -0.10
N ASN A 402 -20.51 -8.48 -1.15
CA ASN A 402 -19.26 -8.87 -1.78
C ASN A 402 -18.11 -8.89 -0.75
N GLY A 403 -17.98 -7.83 0.05
CA GLY A 403 -16.95 -7.73 1.10
C GLY A 403 -17.05 -8.85 2.12
N LEU A 404 -18.25 -9.14 2.62
CA LEU A 404 -18.51 -10.25 3.56
C LEU A 404 -18.02 -11.59 3.00
N PHE A 405 -18.27 -11.87 1.72
CA PHE A 405 -17.76 -13.10 1.13
C PHE A 405 -16.26 -13.03 0.83
N LEU A 406 -15.80 -12.04 0.06
CA LEU A 406 -14.43 -11.96 -0.44
C LEU A 406 -13.40 -11.80 0.68
N ILE A 407 -13.66 -10.94 1.67
CA ILE A 407 -12.71 -10.69 2.75
C ILE A 407 -12.78 -11.82 3.77
N ASN A 408 -13.98 -12.18 4.25
CA ASN A 408 -14.07 -13.18 5.32
C ASN A 408 -13.76 -14.59 4.82
N SER A 409 -14.18 -14.98 3.61
CA SER A 409 -13.82 -16.32 3.09
C SER A 409 -12.33 -16.45 2.85
N PHE A 410 -11.63 -15.38 2.44
CA PHE A 410 -10.17 -15.37 2.31
C PHE A 410 -9.51 -15.65 3.65
N MET A 411 -9.89 -14.89 4.69
CA MET A 411 -9.35 -15.09 6.04
C MET A 411 -9.65 -16.48 6.56
N ARG A 412 -10.88 -16.95 6.37
CA ARG A 412 -11.29 -18.27 6.83
C ARG A 412 -10.59 -19.42 6.10
N TYR A 413 -10.31 -19.26 4.82
CA TYR A 413 -9.57 -20.24 4.03
C TYR A 413 -8.10 -20.29 4.42
N HIS A 414 -7.41 -19.14 4.38
CA HIS A 414 -5.96 -19.08 4.56
C HIS A 414 -5.51 -19.06 6.03
N VAL A 415 -6.18 -18.29 6.88
CA VAL A 415 -5.88 -18.17 8.32
C VAL A 415 -6.56 -19.29 9.12
N GLY A 416 -7.82 -19.57 8.78
CA GLY A 416 -8.64 -20.58 9.46
C GLY A 416 -8.44 -22.01 9.00
N GLY A 417 -7.98 -22.22 7.77
CA GLY A 417 -7.87 -23.54 7.15
C GLY A 417 -9.21 -24.11 6.65
N GLU A 418 -10.27 -23.31 6.53
CA GLU A 418 -11.60 -23.77 6.11
C GLU A 418 -11.65 -24.13 4.61
N GLN A 419 -11.41 -25.41 4.30
CA GLN A 419 -11.33 -25.93 2.93
C GLN A 419 -12.62 -25.79 2.10
N LYS A 420 -13.77 -25.48 2.71
CA LYS A 420 -15.02 -25.25 1.97
C LYS A 420 -14.95 -24.07 0.99
N PHE A 421 -14.01 -23.15 1.19
CA PHE A 421 -13.78 -22.00 0.31
C PHE A 421 -12.69 -22.25 -0.74
N ASP A 422 -12.04 -23.42 -0.70
CA ASP A 422 -10.93 -23.78 -1.60
C ASP A 422 -11.32 -23.62 -3.06
N ALA A 423 -12.51 -24.08 -3.45
CA ALA A 423 -12.98 -23.99 -4.83
C ALA A 423 -13.07 -22.55 -5.37
N TYR A 424 -13.50 -21.58 -4.55
CA TYR A 424 -13.53 -20.17 -4.97
C TYR A 424 -12.11 -19.59 -5.06
N TRP A 425 -11.29 -19.77 -4.01
CA TRP A 425 -9.90 -19.29 -3.97
C TRP A 425 -8.92 -20.06 -4.87
N ASN A 426 -9.42 -21.06 -5.56
CA ASN A 426 -8.72 -21.74 -6.65
C ASN A 426 -9.25 -21.33 -8.04
N GLY A 427 -10.26 -20.46 -8.12
CA GLY A 427 -10.86 -20.05 -9.39
C GLY A 427 -11.59 -21.21 -10.09
N THR A 428 -12.22 -22.09 -9.32
CA THR A 428 -12.94 -23.27 -9.83
C THR A 428 -14.42 -23.27 -9.46
N ALA A 429 -14.89 -22.27 -8.72
CA ALA A 429 -16.29 -22.07 -8.36
C ALA A 429 -16.72 -20.62 -8.60
N GLN A 430 -18.01 -20.45 -8.87
CA GLN A 430 -18.67 -19.16 -8.98
C GLN A 430 -18.88 -18.51 -7.60
N LEU A 431 -19.14 -17.21 -7.60
CA LEU A 431 -19.67 -16.52 -6.44
C LEU A 431 -21.01 -17.14 -6.00
N PRO A 432 -21.27 -17.29 -4.69
CA PRO A 432 -22.58 -17.70 -4.22
C PRO A 432 -23.65 -16.65 -4.56
N ASP A 433 -24.84 -17.09 -4.99
CA ASP A 433 -25.96 -16.19 -5.35
C ASP A 433 -26.32 -15.19 -4.24
N ALA A 434 -26.17 -15.59 -2.97
CA ALA A 434 -26.43 -14.74 -1.80
C ALA A 434 -25.52 -13.50 -1.71
N VAL A 435 -24.39 -13.52 -2.40
CA VAL A 435 -23.41 -12.42 -2.46
C VAL A 435 -23.81 -11.39 -3.52
N CYS A 436 -24.60 -11.81 -4.51
CA CYS A 436 -25.03 -10.98 -5.62
C CYS A 436 -26.05 -9.92 -5.20
N GLU A 437 -26.16 -8.87 -6.01
CA GLU A 437 -27.14 -7.82 -5.78
C GLU A 437 -28.57 -8.39 -5.71
N SER A 438 -29.29 -8.06 -4.64
CA SER A 438 -30.61 -8.62 -4.32
C SER A 438 -30.65 -10.16 -4.16
N GLY A 439 -29.50 -10.83 -4.02
CA GLY A 439 -29.41 -12.30 -3.92
C GLY A 439 -29.67 -13.03 -5.24
N VAL A 440 -29.65 -12.33 -6.38
CA VAL A 440 -29.97 -12.91 -7.69
C VAL A 440 -28.66 -13.19 -8.45
N GLY A 441 -28.20 -14.43 -8.38
CA GLY A 441 -26.99 -14.88 -9.07
C GLY A 441 -27.23 -15.62 -10.40
N PRO A 442 -26.16 -16.14 -11.04
CA PRO A 442 -24.76 -15.79 -10.74
C PRO A 442 -24.50 -14.31 -11.05
N CYS A 443 -23.45 -13.74 -10.46
CA CYS A 443 -23.00 -12.36 -10.70
C CYS A 443 -21.49 -12.28 -10.92
N ASP A 444 -20.87 -13.38 -11.39
CA ASP A 444 -19.43 -13.47 -11.65
C ASP A 444 -18.95 -12.41 -12.63
N GLU A 445 -19.83 -11.88 -13.49
CA GLU A 445 -19.50 -10.77 -14.39
C GLU A 445 -19.03 -9.51 -13.64
N ARG A 446 -19.41 -9.37 -12.35
CA ARG A 446 -19.05 -8.25 -11.48
C ARG A 446 -17.72 -8.43 -10.77
N VAL A 447 -17.25 -9.67 -10.58
CA VAL A 447 -16.06 -9.96 -9.77
C VAL A 447 -15.15 -10.91 -10.53
N VAL A 448 -14.08 -10.35 -11.09
CA VAL A 448 -13.10 -11.12 -11.85
C VAL A 448 -11.93 -11.50 -10.95
N LEU A 449 -11.78 -12.81 -10.70
CA LEU A 449 -10.70 -13.36 -9.88
C LEU A 449 -9.55 -13.84 -10.76
N THR A 450 -8.35 -13.32 -10.49
CA THR A 450 -7.08 -13.78 -11.04
C THR A 450 -6.31 -14.50 -9.95
N VAL A 451 -5.84 -15.72 -10.25
CA VAL A 451 -5.07 -16.57 -9.32
C VAL A 451 -3.70 -16.85 -9.92
N GLN A 452 -2.64 -16.54 -9.17
CA GLN A 452 -1.28 -16.96 -9.50
C GLN A 452 -0.78 -17.92 -8.44
N LYS A 453 -0.57 -19.18 -8.82
CA LYS A 453 -0.03 -20.22 -7.91
C LYS A 453 1.49 -20.18 -7.86
N GLY A 454 2.07 -20.65 -6.75
CA GLY A 454 3.51 -20.77 -6.59
C GLY A 454 4.20 -21.69 -7.62
N SER A 455 5.52 -21.62 -7.70
CA SER A 455 6.36 -22.32 -8.70
C SER A 455 6.13 -23.85 -8.77
N ASN A 456 5.73 -24.47 -7.65
CA ASN A 456 5.43 -25.89 -7.54
C ASN A 456 4.10 -26.32 -8.19
N ARG A 457 3.20 -25.36 -8.46
CA ARG A 457 1.85 -25.57 -9.02
C ARG A 457 1.64 -24.83 -10.33
N ARG A 458 2.71 -24.38 -11.01
CA ARG A 458 2.63 -23.78 -12.34
C ARG A 458 3.75 -24.22 -13.27
N LYS A 459 3.51 -24.12 -14.57
CA LYS A 459 4.48 -24.27 -15.66
C LYS A 459 4.26 -23.12 -16.63
N VAL A 460 5.15 -22.14 -16.57
CA VAL A 460 5.13 -20.99 -17.48
C VAL A 460 5.34 -21.45 -18.92
N ILE A 461 4.48 -21.04 -19.85
CA ILE A 461 4.64 -21.27 -21.29
C ILE A 461 5.26 -20.02 -21.91
N ALA A 462 4.60 -18.87 -21.76
CA ALA A 462 5.09 -17.61 -22.32
C ALA A 462 4.86 -16.46 -21.33
N ARG A 463 5.95 -15.71 -21.11
CA ARG A 463 5.97 -14.38 -20.52
C ARG A 463 6.69 -13.47 -21.48
N PHE A 464 6.44 -12.17 -21.37
CA PHE A 464 6.98 -11.20 -22.31
C PHE A 464 8.12 -10.37 -21.70
N GLU A 465 8.77 -10.94 -20.68
CA GLU A 465 9.83 -10.32 -19.89
C GLU A 465 11.18 -10.29 -20.60
N ARG A 466 11.52 -11.26 -21.45
CA ARG A 466 12.81 -11.31 -22.17
C ARG A 466 12.75 -10.59 -23.51
N ASP A 467 13.88 -10.15 -24.05
CA ASP A 467 13.93 -9.45 -25.34
C ASP A 467 13.50 -10.32 -26.52
N ASP A 468 13.74 -11.63 -26.46
CA ASP A 468 13.34 -12.59 -27.49
C ASP A 468 11.96 -13.22 -27.24
N SER A 469 11.17 -12.65 -26.32
CA SER A 469 9.92 -13.26 -25.84
C SER A 469 8.76 -13.19 -26.83
N ILE A 470 8.88 -12.43 -27.92
CA ILE A 470 7.91 -12.44 -29.02
C ILE A 470 8.26 -13.46 -30.11
N GLU A 471 9.50 -13.97 -30.11
CA GLU A 471 9.95 -15.02 -31.02
C GLU A 471 10.00 -16.39 -30.34
N ARG A 472 10.27 -16.44 -29.03
CA ARG A 472 10.48 -17.69 -28.27
C ARG A 472 9.82 -17.67 -26.89
N ASN A 473 9.22 -18.79 -26.55
CA ASN A 473 8.57 -18.99 -25.25
C ASN A 473 9.54 -19.50 -24.17
N GLU A 474 9.08 -19.63 -22.91
CA GLU A 474 9.87 -20.11 -21.76
C GLU A 474 10.30 -21.59 -21.86
N ARG A 475 9.89 -22.29 -22.94
CA ARG A 475 10.20 -23.69 -23.24
C ARG A 475 11.11 -23.83 -24.46
N GLY A 476 11.57 -22.73 -25.05
CA GLY A 476 12.41 -22.70 -26.24
C GLY A 476 11.69 -23.03 -27.55
N GLY A 477 10.35 -23.06 -27.54
CA GLY A 477 9.53 -23.15 -28.75
C GLY A 477 9.27 -21.77 -29.36
N SER A 478 9.02 -21.72 -30.67
CA SER A 478 8.73 -20.47 -31.38
C SER A 478 7.35 -19.92 -31.04
N ILE A 479 7.23 -18.59 -31.01
CA ILE A 479 5.95 -17.87 -31.02
C ILE A 479 5.81 -17.18 -32.38
N LYS A 480 4.66 -17.35 -33.02
CA LYS A 480 4.33 -16.71 -34.28
C LYS A 480 3.05 -15.90 -34.14
N PHE A 481 3.16 -14.60 -34.38
CA PHE A 481 2.04 -13.68 -34.50
C PHE A 481 1.67 -13.52 -35.98
N SER A 482 0.39 -13.59 -36.32
CA SER A 482 -0.12 -13.45 -37.69
C SER A 482 -1.29 -12.46 -37.74
N ASP A 483 -1.30 -11.62 -38.77
CA ASP A 483 -2.39 -10.68 -39.13
C ASP A 483 -2.67 -9.57 -38.10
N PHE A 484 -1.73 -9.29 -37.21
CA PHE A 484 -1.75 -8.08 -36.39
C PHE A 484 -1.16 -6.89 -37.16
N ASN A 485 -1.77 -5.71 -37.03
CA ASN A 485 -1.24 -4.47 -37.61
C ASN A 485 -0.07 -3.92 -36.79
N ALA A 486 -0.08 -4.13 -35.48
CA ALA A 486 0.98 -3.70 -34.58
C ALA A 486 1.12 -4.68 -33.41
N ILE A 487 2.36 -4.89 -32.99
CA ILE A 487 2.76 -5.74 -31.88
C ILE A 487 3.78 -4.94 -31.07
N GLY A 488 3.55 -4.77 -29.77
CA GLY A 488 4.47 -4.10 -28.86
C GLY A 488 4.77 -4.98 -27.66
N ARG A 489 6.03 -5.22 -27.35
CA ARG A 489 6.44 -5.97 -26.15
C ARG A 489 6.95 -4.99 -25.10
N TYR A 490 6.39 -5.10 -23.90
CA TYR A 490 6.68 -4.20 -22.80
C TYR A 490 7.18 -5.04 -21.61
N PRO A 491 8.42 -4.80 -21.14
CA PRO A 491 8.91 -5.44 -19.92
C PRO A 491 8.14 -4.91 -18.71
N MET A 492 8.28 -5.61 -17.58
CA MET A 492 7.68 -5.15 -16.34
C MET A 492 8.35 -3.85 -15.88
N VAL A 493 7.55 -2.85 -15.56
CA VAL A 493 8.03 -1.60 -14.95
C VAL A 493 8.13 -1.81 -13.45
N TRP A 494 9.24 -1.37 -12.83
CA TRP A 494 9.47 -1.49 -11.40
C TRP A 494 9.36 -0.13 -10.71
N GLY A 495 8.70 -0.07 -9.54
CA GLY A 495 8.57 1.13 -8.72
C GLY A 495 7.12 1.41 -8.30
N GLY A 496 6.89 2.50 -7.54
CA GLY A 496 5.53 2.91 -7.11
C GLY A 496 4.71 3.60 -8.19
N GLY A 497 3.58 4.19 -7.81
CA GLY A 497 2.65 4.88 -8.73
C GLY A 497 3.29 5.89 -9.70
N GLY A 498 4.41 6.53 -9.32
CA GLY A 498 5.17 7.43 -10.20
C GLY A 498 6.02 6.75 -11.29
N ALA A 499 6.31 5.45 -11.17
CA ALA A 499 7.11 4.71 -12.16
C ALA A 499 6.32 4.39 -13.44
N LEU A 500 5.00 4.57 -13.43
CA LEU A 500 4.12 4.31 -14.56
C LEU A 500 4.26 5.33 -15.71
N ASP A 501 4.94 6.46 -15.48
CA ASP A 501 5.15 7.55 -16.45
C ASP A 501 6.31 7.28 -17.44
N ILE A 502 7.04 6.17 -17.27
CA ILE A 502 8.32 5.93 -17.97
C ILE A 502 8.42 4.57 -18.65
N SER A 503 7.32 4.01 -19.18
CA SER A 503 7.46 2.87 -20.08
C SER A 503 8.15 3.32 -21.36
N GLU A 504 9.47 3.20 -21.41
CA GLU A 504 10.26 3.08 -22.62
C GLU A 504 10.38 1.59 -22.96
N PRO A 505 9.94 1.15 -24.15
CA PRO A 505 9.36 1.95 -25.23
C PRO A 505 7.94 2.43 -24.92
N ALA A 506 7.51 3.51 -25.60
CA ALA A 506 6.15 4.02 -25.52
C ALA A 506 5.10 2.94 -25.90
N ARG A 507 3.99 2.92 -25.15
CA ARG A 507 2.84 2.01 -25.36
C ARG A 507 2.20 2.21 -26.74
N LEU A 508 1.58 1.18 -27.32
CA LEU A 508 0.85 1.32 -28.57
C LEU A 508 -0.33 2.28 -28.38
N PRO A 509 -0.75 3.03 -29.43
CA PRO A 509 -1.81 4.02 -29.30
C PRO A 509 -3.10 3.44 -28.69
N GLY A 510 -3.56 4.05 -27.60
CA GLY A 510 -4.80 3.70 -26.90
C GLY A 510 -4.67 2.65 -25.79
N PHE A 511 -3.47 2.14 -25.50
CA PHE A 511 -3.21 1.28 -24.35
C PHE A 511 -2.80 2.04 -23.08
N ALA A 512 -2.20 3.22 -23.23
CA ALA A 512 -1.73 4.00 -22.08
C ALA A 512 -2.88 4.33 -21.12
N TYR A 513 -2.56 4.29 -19.82
CA TYR A 513 -3.40 4.85 -18.78
C TYR A 513 -3.29 6.38 -18.81
N ASP A 514 -4.43 7.07 -18.77
CA ASP A 514 -4.47 8.52 -18.66
C ASP A 514 -4.65 8.92 -17.20
N TYR A 515 -3.56 9.35 -16.58
CA TYR A 515 -3.54 9.81 -15.17
C TYR A 515 -4.35 11.08 -14.93
N ASN A 516 -4.54 11.92 -15.95
CA ASN A 516 -5.35 13.13 -15.78
C ASN A 516 -6.82 12.79 -15.67
N SER A 517 -7.29 11.80 -16.43
CA SER A 517 -8.69 11.37 -16.39
C SER A 517 -8.97 10.19 -15.46
N GLY A 518 -7.93 9.48 -15.01
CA GLY A 518 -8.03 8.26 -14.20
C GLY A 518 -8.64 7.10 -14.98
N ARG A 519 -8.26 6.93 -16.26
CA ARG A 519 -8.92 5.99 -17.19
C ARG A 519 -7.92 5.24 -18.05
N GLY A 520 -8.39 4.14 -18.63
CA GLY A 520 -7.63 3.34 -19.57
C GLY A 520 -7.16 2.03 -18.96
N PHE A 521 -6.08 1.49 -19.52
CA PHE A 521 -5.60 0.16 -19.19
C PHE A 521 -4.38 0.24 -18.28
N GLN A 522 -4.59 -0.13 -17.02
CA GLN A 522 -3.56 -0.11 -15.99
C GLN A 522 -2.85 -1.46 -15.93
N VAL A 523 -1.53 -1.43 -16.11
CA VAL A 523 -0.67 -2.62 -16.06
C VAL A 523 0.77 -2.21 -15.85
N VAL A 524 1.48 -2.90 -14.95
CA VAL A 524 2.95 -2.85 -14.88
C VAL A 524 3.59 -4.16 -15.30
N ALA A 525 2.87 -5.30 -15.25
CA ALA A 525 3.41 -6.60 -15.65
C ALA A 525 4.00 -6.59 -17.07
N ASP A 526 5.04 -7.42 -17.29
CA ASP A 526 5.52 -7.71 -18.63
C ASP A 526 4.40 -8.30 -19.49
N HIS A 527 4.22 -7.79 -20.71
CA HIS A 527 3.13 -8.20 -21.59
C HIS A 527 3.43 -7.87 -23.07
N VAL A 528 2.61 -8.44 -23.96
CA VAL A 528 2.55 -8.03 -25.36
C VAL A 528 1.20 -7.35 -25.65
N GLU A 529 1.26 -6.23 -26.36
CA GLU A 529 0.12 -5.50 -26.90
C GLU A 529 -0.08 -5.83 -28.36
N LEU A 530 -1.34 -6.04 -28.74
CA LEU A 530 -1.72 -6.53 -30.05
C LEU A 530 -2.85 -5.66 -30.61
N VAL A 531 -2.67 -5.18 -31.83
CA VAL A 531 -3.66 -4.37 -32.55
C VAL A 531 -3.98 -5.02 -33.89
N TRP A 532 -5.26 -5.09 -34.24
CA TRP A 532 -5.70 -5.57 -35.55
C TRP A 532 -6.95 -4.85 -36.06
N SER A 533 -7.15 -4.93 -37.38
CA SER A 533 -8.26 -4.33 -38.14
C SER A 533 -8.87 -5.31 -39.14
N SER A 534 -8.53 -6.59 -39.03
CA SER A 534 -9.13 -7.69 -39.80
C SER A 534 -9.37 -8.88 -38.88
N PRO A 535 -10.46 -9.65 -39.06
CA PRO A 535 -10.80 -10.73 -38.14
C PRO A 535 -9.80 -11.88 -38.17
N ASN A 536 -9.75 -12.63 -37.08
CA ASN A 536 -8.96 -13.85 -36.90
C ASN A 536 -7.42 -13.69 -36.91
N PRO A 537 -6.81 -12.59 -36.42
CA PRO A 537 -5.38 -12.64 -36.14
C PRO A 537 -5.11 -13.72 -35.08
N SER A 538 -3.89 -14.24 -35.08
CA SER A 538 -3.57 -15.39 -34.25
C SER A 538 -2.16 -15.40 -33.71
N ILE A 539 -2.03 -16.05 -32.55
CA ILE A 539 -0.77 -16.37 -31.90
C ILE A 539 -0.64 -17.90 -31.93
N VAL A 540 0.46 -18.41 -32.47
CA VAL A 540 0.78 -19.84 -32.48
C VAL A 540 2.06 -20.06 -31.69
N ILE A 541 2.01 -20.94 -30.69
CA ILE A 541 3.10 -21.21 -29.75
C ILE A 541 3.48 -22.70 -29.85
N ASP A 542 4.72 -22.98 -30.23
CA ASP A 542 5.31 -24.33 -30.19
C ASP A 542 5.57 -24.72 -28.73
N LEU A 543 4.89 -25.76 -28.24
CA LEU A 543 4.97 -26.20 -26.85
C LEU A 543 6.08 -27.22 -26.61
N LYS A 544 6.84 -27.63 -27.64
CA LYS A 544 7.99 -28.55 -27.51
C LYS A 544 7.67 -29.87 -26.79
N GLY A 545 6.46 -30.41 -26.96
CA GLY A 545 6.04 -31.64 -26.28
C GLY A 545 5.79 -31.45 -24.78
N LEU A 546 5.36 -30.24 -24.36
CA LEU A 546 5.11 -29.92 -22.96
C LEU A 546 4.11 -30.89 -22.33
N SER A 547 4.52 -31.54 -21.25
CA SER A 547 3.62 -32.36 -20.45
C SER A 547 2.88 -31.51 -19.41
N ALA A 548 1.56 -31.60 -19.38
CA ALA A 548 0.70 -31.04 -18.36
C ALA A 548 0.62 -31.88 -17.07
N ARG A 549 1.45 -32.93 -16.91
CA ARG A 549 1.46 -33.76 -15.69
C ARG A 549 1.50 -32.89 -14.43
N ARG A 550 0.56 -33.16 -13.50
CA ARG A 550 0.28 -32.42 -12.25
C ARG A 550 -0.35 -31.03 -12.42
N MET A 551 -0.72 -30.61 -13.62
CA MET A 551 -1.47 -29.39 -13.90
C MET A 551 -2.89 -29.75 -14.33
N ASP A 552 -3.84 -28.83 -14.15
CA ASP A 552 -5.26 -29.06 -14.45
C ASP A 552 -5.90 -27.96 -15.30
N SER A 553 -5.21 -26.83 -15.48
CA SER A 553 -5.74 -25.65 -16.15
C SER A 553 -4.71 -25.03 -17.10
N LEU A 554 -5.16 -24.62 -18.27
CA LEU A 554 -4.46 -23.64 -19.11
C LEU A 554 -4.95 -22.25 -18.69
N THR A 555 -4.03 -21.38 -18.30
CA THR A 555 -4.34 -20.01 -17.89
C THR A 555 -3.57 -19.01 -18.74
N PHE A 556 -4.17 -17.84 -18.94
CA PHE A 556 -3.47 -16.65 -19.44
C PHE A 556 -4.13 -15.40 -18.86
N ARG A 557 -3.37 -14.31 -18.73
CA ARG A 557 -3.94 -13.00 -18.38
C ARG A 557 -4.12 -12.17 -19.63
N ILE A 558 -5.30 -11.55 -19.75
CA ILE A 558 -5.68 -10.71 -20.86
C ILE A 558 -6.30 -9.41 -20.39
N GLY A 559 -5.90 -8.31 -21.03
CA GLY A 559 -6.47 -6.99 -20.87
C GLY A 559 -7.20 -6.61 -22.15
N VAL A 560 -8.52 -6.52 -22.08
CA VAL A 560 -9.34 -6.06 -23.19
C VAL A 560 -9.37 -4.54 -23.15
N VAL A 561 -8.73 -3.88 -24.12
CA VAL A 561 -8.64 -2.40 -24.14
C VAL A 561 -9.75 -1.83 -25.00
N ARG A 562 -9.85 -2.32 -26.23
CA ARG A 562 -10.96 -2.05 -27.15
C ARG A 562 -11.14 -3.26 -28.07
N PRO A 563 -12.37 -3.60 -28.47
CA PRO A 563 -13.65 -3.07 -28.02
C PRO A 563 -14.00 -3.52 -26.58
N MET A 564 -15.24 -3.32 -26.10
CA MET A 564 -15.62 -3.63 -24.70
C MET A 564 -15.55 -5.12 -24.35
N GLY A 565 -15.76 -5.97 -25.35
CA GLY A 565 -15.54 -7.41 -25.26
C GLY A 565 -14.64 -7.90 -26.37
N GLN A 566 -13.83 -8.91 -26.07
CA GLN A 566 -13.02 -9.62 -27.05
C GLN A 566 -13.05 -11.13 -26.79
N GLU A 567 -13.49 -11.92 -27.77
CA GLU A 567 -13.40 -13.38 -27.67
C GLU A 567 -11.98 -13.89 -27.99
N VAL A 568 -11.63 -15.04 -27.42
CA VAL A 568 -10.43 -15.80 -27.79
C VAL A 568 -10.82 -17.26 -28.04
N LEU A 569 -10.60 -17.73 -29.26
CA LEU A 569 -10.68 -19.16 -29.55
C LEU A 569 -9.34 -19.79 -29.21
N VAL A 570 -9.36 -20.80 -28.34
CA VAL A 570 -8.16 -21.45 -27.80
C VAL A 570 -8.09 -22.87 -28.31
N THR A 571 -7.06 -23.18 -29.09
CA THR A 571 -6.80 -24.52 -29.62
C THR A 571 -5.56 -25.11 -28.98
N LEU A 572 -5.68 -26.31 -28.42
CA LEU A 572 -4.53 -27.14 -28.05
C LEU A 572 -4.39 -28.29 -29.03
N THR A 573 -3.15 -28.55 -29.45
CA THR A 573 -2.79 -29.67 -30.33
C THR A 573 -1.73 -30.53 -29.64
N ASP A 574 -1.90 -31.85 -29.62
CA ASP A 574 -0.91 -32.78 -29.08
C ASP A 574 0.10 -33.29 -30.11
N GLY A 575 1.09 -34.07 -29.67
CA GLY A 575 2.12 -34.65 -30.52
C GLY A 575 1.60 -35.67 -31.55
N ALA A 576 0.37 -36.16 -31.40
CA ALA A 576 -0.31 -37.00 -32.38
C ALA A 576 -1.16 -36.17 -33.37
N ASN A 577 -1.09 -34.83 -33.31
CA ASN A 577 -1.89 -33.87 -34.08
C ASN A 577 -3.40 -33.92 -33.80
N ARG A 578 -3.83 -34.51 -32.68
CA ARG A 578 -5.21 -34.35 -32.20
C ARG A 578 -5.34 -32.96 -31.59
N HIS A 579 -6.46 -32.31 -31.83
CA HIS A 579 -6.69 -30.95 -31.37
C HIS A 579 -8.14 -30.72 -30.95
N ALA A 580 -8.32 -29.77 -30.04
CA ALA A 580 -9.63 -29.28 -29.61
C ALA A 580 -9.59 -27.76 -29.53
N THR A 581 -10.65 -27.10 -30.00
CA THR A 581 -10.81 -25.64 -29.95
C THR A 581 -11.95 -25.29 -29.02
N LEU A 582 -11.70 -24.37 -28.10
CA LEU A 582 -12.65 -23.90 -27.09
C LEU A 582 -12.84 -22.39 -27.18
N THR A 583 -14.05 -21.95 -26.85
CA THR A 583 -14.38 -20.53 -26.65
C THR A 583 -13.97 -20.14 -25.23
N ALA A 584 -13.03 -19.21 -25.08
CA ALA A 584 -12.50 -18.85 -23.77
C ALA A 584 -13.56 -18.24 -22.84
N SER A 585 -14.51 -17.46 -23.39
CA SER A 585 -15.60 -16.86 -22.59
C SER A 585 -16.61 -17.88 -22.04
N ASP A 586 -16.51 -19.17 -22.38
CA ASP A 586 -17.30 -20.22 -21.70
C ASP A 586 -16.75 -20.54 -20.30
N PHE A 587 -15.56 -20.02 -19.95
CA PHE A 587 -14.84 -20.35 -18.73
C PHE A 587 -14.36 -19.13 -17.93
N SER A 588 -14.53 -17.90 -18.43
CA SER A 588 -14.13 -16.68 -17.71
C SER A 588 -14.88 -15.43 -18.21
N ASP A 589 -15.19 -14.53 -17.28
CA ASP A 589 -15.73 -13.18 -17.52
C ASP A 589 -14.63 -12.11 -17.74
N ALA A 590 -13.36 -12.51 -17.80
CA ALA A 590 -12.22 -11.63 -18.06
C ALA A 590 -12.20 -11.02 -19.47
N LEU A 591 -12.99 -11.57 -20.39
CA LEU A 591 -13.04 -11.19 -21.80
C LEU A 591 -14.05 -10.09 -22.12
N TYR A 592 -14.69 -9.53 -21.09
CA TYR A 592 -15.72 -8.52 -21.24
C TYR A 592 -15.65 -7.51 -20.08
N ASN A 593 -15.41 -6.24 -20.40
CA ASN A 593 -15.28 -5.19 -19.39
C ASN A 593 -16.63 -4.70 -18.84
N GLY A 594 -17.72 -5.00 -19.55
CA GLY A 594 -19.07 -4.63 -19.13
C GLY A 594 -19.48 -5.41 -17.87
N PRO A 595 -20.22 -4.80 -16.94
CA PRO A 595 -20.66 -5.47 -15.73
C PRO A 595 -22.03 -6.13 -15.95
N ARG A 596 -22.12 -6.99 -16.97
CA ARG A 596 -23.37 -7.65 -17.41
C ARG A 596 -23.12 -9.10 -17.74
N LYS A 597 -24.15 -9.93 -17.55
CA LYS A 597 -24.12 -11.35 -17.93
C LYS A 597 -23.82 -11.51 -19.42
N LYS A 598 -23.13 -12.60 -19.75
CA LYS A 598 -22.89 -13.01 -21.14
C LYS A 598 -24.23 -13.22 -21.86
N GLY A 599 -24.51 -12.38 -22.85
CA GLY A 599 -25.63 -12.54 -23.79
C GLY A 599 -25.20 -13.26 -25.07
N GLU A 600 -26.15 -13.51 -25.97
CA GLU A 600 -25.86 -14.15 -27.26
C GLU A 600 -24.87 -13.31 -28.09
N GLY A 601 -23.72 -13.90 -28.39
CA GLY A 601 -22.67 -13.24 -29.16
C GLY A 601 -21.80 -12.26 -28.36
N VAL A 602 -21.97 -12.09 -27.05
CA VAL A 602 -20.96 -11.44 -26.20
C VAL A 602 -19.84 -12.46 -25.91
N PRO A 603 -18.55 -12.10 -25.97
CA PRO A 603 -17.98 -10.78 -26.21
C PRO A 603 -17.64 -10.44 -27.69
N LEU A 604 -18.13 -11.22 -28.67
CA LEU A 604 -17.95 -10.94 -30.10
C LEU A 604 -18.66 -9.66 -30.56
N LYS A 605 -19.78 -9.31 -29.94
CA LYS A 605 -20.57 -8.11 -30.22
C LYS A 605 -20.57 -7.20 -28.99
N ASP A 606 -20.38 -5.91 -29.21
CA ASP A 606 -20.54 -4.91 -28.14
C ASP A 606 -22.02 -4.70 -27.86
N HIS A 607 -22.40 -4.60 -26.59
CA HIS A 607 -23.76 -4.28 -26.21
C HIS A 607 -24.00 -2.77 -26.44
N PRO A 608 -25.17 -2.34 -26.96
CA PRO A 608 -25.48 -0.92 -27.14
C PRO A 608 -25.31 -0.08 -25.87
N ASP A 609 -25.66 -0.65 -24.72
CA ASP A 609 -25.52 0.01 -23.41
C ASP A 609 -24.07 0.13 -22.93
N ASP A 610 -23.10 -0.49 -23.60
CA ASP A 610 -21.68 -0.38 -23.22
C ASP A 610 -20.97 0.76 -23.94
N VAL A 611 -21.60 1.37 -24.96
CA VAL A 611 -21.02 2.45 -25.77
C VAL A 611 -20.50 3.60 -24.89
N ALA A 612 -21.19 3.87 -23.78
CA ALA A 612 -20.80 4.89 -22.81
C ALA A 612 -19.47 4.60 -22.09
N PHE A 613 -19.01 3.35 -22.08
CA PHE A 613 -17.84 2.89 -21.31
C PHE A 613 -16.64 2.53 -22.18
N VAL A 614 -16.82 2.40 -23.51
CA VAL A 614 -15.78 1.98 -24.45
C VAL A 614 -14.57 2.92 -24.34
N GLY A 615 -13.45 2.38 -23.87
CA GLY A 615 -12.20 3.11 -23.68
C GLY A 615 -12.25 4.19 -22.58
N GLN A 616 -13.28 4.18 -21.73
CA GLN A 616 -13.42 5.03 -20.56
C GLN A 616 -13.22 4.23 -19.27
N ALA A 617 -13.75 3.00 -19.23
CA ALA A 617 -13.62 2.13 -18.06
C ALA A 617 -12.16 1.78 -17.76
N LYS A 618 -11.81 1.75 -16.47
CA LYS A 618 -10.52 1.22 -16.02
C LYS A 618 -10.46 -0.27 -16.34
N GLY A 619 -9.35 -0.69 -16.93
CA GLY A 619 -9.09 -2.07 -17.31
C GLY A 619 -7.80 -2.58 -16.69
N LEU A 620 -7.75 -3.90 -16.42
CA LEU A 620 -6.60 -4.61 -15.88
C LEU A 620 -6.36 -5.88 -16.69
N LEU A 621 -5.17 -6.46 -16.54
CA LEU A 621 -4.90 -7.83 -16.96
C LEU A 621 -5.65 -8.81 -16.04
N ASN A 622 -6.59 -9.58 -16.61
CA ASN A 622 -7.43 -10.53 -15.88
C ASN A 622 -7.25 -11.96 -16.38
N MET A 623 -7.35 -12.94 -15.48
CA MET A 623 -7.16 -14.36 -15.80
C MET A 623 -8.32 -14.96 -16.59
N VAL A 624 -7.98 -15.66 -17.67
CA VAL A 624 -8.79 -16.72 -18.26
C VAL A 624 -8.24 -18.05 -17.77
N ALA A 625 -9.10 -18.95 -17.28
CA ALA A 625 -8.71 -20.26 -16.77
C ALA A 625 -9.56 -21.38 -17.37
N ILE A 626 -9.00 -22.09 -18.35
CA ILE A 626 -9.68 -23.18 -19.07
C ILE A 626 -9.21 -24.52 -18.49
N PRO A 627 -10.12 -25.39 -18.01
CA PRO A 627 -9.74 -26.71 -17.54
C PRO A 627 -9.16 -27.53 -18.70
N LEU A 628 -8.02 -28.18 -18.47
CA LEU A 628 -7.38 -29.03 -19.47
C LEU A 628 -8.29 -30.19 -19.89
N ALA A 629 -9.15 -30.66 -19.00
CA ALA A 629 -10.15 -31.69 -19.28
C ALA A 629 -11.21 -31.27 -20.32
N ALA A 630 -11.38 -29.96 -20.59
CA ALA A 630 -12.30 -29.49 -21.62
C ALA A 630 -11.76 -29.68 -23.05
N PHE A 631 -10.46 -29.91 -23.23
CA PHE A 631 -9.84 -30.19 -24.52
C PHE A 631 -10.00 -31.68 -24.87
N GLU A 632 -11.24 -32.10 -25.12
CA GLU A 632 -11.59 -33.50 -25.38
C GLU A 632 -10.76 -34.09 -26.53
N GLY A 633 -10.21 -35.30 -26.31
CA GLY A 633 -9.42 -36.02 -27.31
C GLY A 633 -7.95 -35.59 -27.45
N VAL A 634 -7.51 -34.53 -26.75
CA VAL A 634 -6.10 -34.07 -26.73
C VAL A 634 -5.33 -34.79 -25.62
N ASP A 635 -4.16 -35.38 -25.93
CA ASP A 635 -3.23 -35.84 -24.88
C ASP A 635 -2.43 -34.68 -24.31
N THR A 636 -2.81 -34.27 -23.11
CA THR A 636 -2.20 -33.16 -22.40
C THR A 636 -0.81 -33.49 -21.84
N ASN A 637 -0.35 -34.74 -21.92
CA ASN A 637 1.00 -35.11 -21.50
C ASN A 637 2.07 -34.91 -22.59
N ASN A 638 1.67 -34.58 -23.82
CA ASN A 638 2.57 -34.34 -24.93
C ASN A 638 2.01 -33.22 -25.83
N LEU A 639 1.90 -32.00 -25.29
CA LEU A 639 1.34 -30.87 -26.02
C LEU A 639 2.36 -30.34 -27.04
N LYS A 640 1.92 -30.22 -28.30
CA LYS A 640 2.73 -29.76 -29.43
C LYS A 640 2.55 -28.27 -29.68
N GLU A 641 1.32 -27.78 -29.62
CA GLU A 641 1.00 -26.41 -30.04
C GLU A 641 -0.16 -25.83 -29.22
N LEU A 642 -0.05 -24.54 -28.90
CA LEU A 642 -1.15 -23.71 -28.43
C LEU A 642 -1.42 -22.62 -29.48
N LYS A 643 -2.66 -22.49 -29.92
CA LYS A 643 -3.09 -21.43 -30.83
C LYS A 643 -4.20 -20.60 -30.20
N LEU A 644 -4.03 -19.28 -30.24
CA LEU A 644 -5.02 -18.29 -29.82
C LEU A 644 -5.50 -17.53 -31.06
N VAL A 645 -6.80 -17.45 -31.28
CA VAL A 645 -7.41 -16.70 -32.40
C VAL A 645 -8.36 -15.66 -31.86
N PHE A 646 -8.29 -14.44 -32.39
CA PHE A 646 -9.16 -13.33 -32.00
C PHE A 646 -10.20 -13.09 -33.10
N PRO A 647 -11.40 -13.70 -33.03
CA PRO A 647 -12.34 -13.73 -34.16
C PRO A 647 -12.99 -12.38 -34.52
N LYS A 648 -12.95 -11.39 -33.62
CA LYS A 648 -13.56 -10.07 -33.83
C LYS A 648 -12.83 -9.29 -34.93
N GLU A 649 -13.58 -8.50 -35.70
CA GLU A 649 -13.09 -7.78 -36.89
C GLU A 649 -11.98 -6.77 -36.60
N SER A 650 -11.91 -6.23 -35.38
CA SER A 650 -10.84 -5.36 -34.94
C SER A 650 -10.70 -5.44 -33.42
N GLY A 651 -9.53 -5.04 -32.90
CA GLY A 651 -9.33 -4.98 -31.47
C GLY A 651 -7.92 -4.60 -31.05
N LYS A 652 -7.82 -4.40 -29.74
CA LYS A 652 -6.65 -4.01 -28.95
C LYS A 652 -6.68 -4.80 -27.66
N VAL A 653 -5.75 -5.74 -27.52
CA VAL A 653 -5.60 -6.55 -26.30
C VAL A 653 -4.16 -6.61 -25.86
N ALA A 654 -3.97 -6.68 -24.54
CA ALA A 654 -2.70 -7.04 -23.94
C ALA A 654 -2.80 -8.49 -23.43
N ILE A 655 -1.75 -9.29 -23.58
CA ILE A 655 -1.72 -10.67 -23.09
C ILE A 655 -0.38 -10.97 -22.41
N THR A 656 -0.42 -11.77 -21.34
CA THR A 656 0.77 -12.28 -20.64
C THR A 656 0.42 -13.53 -19.82
N ASP A 657 1.40 -14.03 -19.07
CA ASP A 657 1.27 -15.10 -18.10
C ASP A 657 0.53 -16.33 -18.69
N ILE A 658 0.94 -16.77 -19.88
CA ILE A 658 0.41 -18.00 -20.49
C ILE A 658 1.07 -19.18 -19.80
N GLU A 659 0.28 -20.00 -19.11
CA GLU A 659 0.79 -21.05 -18.22
C GLU A 659 -0.10 -22.29 -18.18
N LEU A 660 0.47 -23.40 -17.74
CA LEU A 660 -0.31 -24.48 -17.13
C LEU A 660 -0.26 -24.31 -15.62
N GLN A 661 -1.40 -24.25 -14.95
CA GLN A 661 -1.50 -24.19 -13.49
C GLN A 661 -2.22 -25.41 -12.94
N ASN A 662 -1.89 -25.77 -11.71
CA ASN A 662 -2.69 -26.66 -10.88
C ASN A 662 -3.52 -25.80 -9.95
N LEU A 663 -4.78 -25.61 -10.31
CA LEU A 663 -5.74 -24.89 -9.50
C LEU A 663 -6.39 -25.79 -8.45
N GLY A 664 -6.33 -27.12 -8.55
CA GLY A 664 -6.98 -28.07 -7.63
C GLY A 664 -8.34 -28.52 -8.15
N ARG A 665 -8.46 -28.68 -9.48
CA ARG A 665 -9.70 -29.15 -10.12
C ARG A 665 -9.78 -30.68 -10.01
N ASP A 666 -10.50 -31.16 -9.00
CA ASP A 666 -10.76 -32.61 -8.82
C ASP A 666 -11.78 -33.17 -9.84
N LYS A 667 -12.51 -32.28 -10.53
CA LYS A 667 -13.54 -32.60 -11.54
C LYS A 667 -13.44 -31.61 -12.70
N PRO A 668 -13.89 -31.96 -13.93
CA PRO A 668 -14.03 -30.98 -15.00
C PRO A 668 -14.92 -29.84 -14.52
N ALA A 669 -14.45 -28.60 -14.56
CA ALA A 669 -15.32 -27.46 -14.25
C ALA A 669 -16.45 -27.45 -15.29
N GLN A 670 -17.70 -27.35 -14.81
CA GLN A 670 -18.83 -27.08 -15.69
C GLN A 670 -18.57 -25.74 -16.39
N LYS A 671 -18.95 -25.62 -17.66
CA LYS A 671 -18.98 -24.31 -18.34
C LYS A 671 -19.71 -23.31 -17.45
N LEU A 672 -19.28 -22.05 -17.43
CA LEU A 672 -20.04 -20.99 -16.75
C LEU A 672 -21.49 -21.09 -17.22
N ALA A 673 -22.42 -21.36 -16.31
CA ALA A 673 -23.79 -21.70 -16.66
C ALA A 673 -24.44 -20.53 -17.39
N GLY A 674 -24.91 -20.76 -18.64
CA GLY A 674 -25.47 -19.72 -19.49
C GLY A 674 -25.72 -20.15 -20.95
N LYS A 675 -26.20 -21.39 -21.15
CA LYS A 675 -26.83 -21.76 -22.42
C LYS A 675 -28.30 -21.42 -22.39
#